data_AF-A0A5N1JMR2-F1
#
_entry.id   AF-A0A5N1JMR2-F1
#
_cell.length_a   1.000
_cell.length_b   1.000
_cell.length_c   1.000
_cell.angle_alpha   90.00
_cell.angle_beta   90.00
_cell.angle_gamma   90.00
#
_symmetry.space_group_name_H-M   'P 1'
#
loop_
_entity.id
_entity.type
_entity.pdbx_description
1 polymer ?
#
loop_
_entity_poly.entity_id
_entity_poly.type
_entity_poly.pdbx_seq_one_letter_code
_entity_poly.pdbx_strand_id
1 'polypeptide(L)'
;MRFFTLLSGRLRSALLSVAILIGFACGPSSYDINEFMSFFMPESSQTSLRDQIYHFTPQLYRYDEYFDTDEDTVVTDENVLAWKAYCRGKAPDTEISAALYSRDNQPSNGLVRWAAAANPAALTYLKLAWQAEAAAPRPVNAWEADSVRQDTSGSVLPTLLAEARAGFESTQDPFLKERYAFQAVKLAAMSKKYALSRTLYDEMVRPLSKKTFLSDWSLCRHAGATMALGDTALALYEFAQVFDRCPSRRREAETSLRIYGIRFREKALDFCKNDREKAAVYAICAIQPKQDALPFLKEMASLNPKNPLIELVMAREINRNEYFFFQDSSPISVYDDKTRTDSLNFVNRKNEAPDYFQQLRDFALQSAGNTKLGNPAFWYTATAYLDYLAKAYPDAKTNLDLATQQPTTNPMLKKQIVLQQMLLLTAQTETLSPDVENQLIGYLEQFGNSTSFHMTNAFVETCKQLAQKYGYGKPVEKESGGWLAGCFRSKSGQSDAPSTAKAFLLTALTSSQLNRNDLYFDSHSDLYDIEDTTSSATIRNVVQFATNPNPTGFDQRLLKLTGFTNDALYLLLGRRLLAENQYAEAAEAYANVSQKTWKTEPFSSYFSENPFVVNLLGKPQGTKTANAYTPVSFLKKMVDLESKAKTASGDEAADLYYQLGCGAFNLSWFGNAWLLVRARWSGAEPVLYQYTYRQVQQPQRDRGFRLIGEQDYYTNATAKSFFEKAMAAAKNPELAAKACFMAARCEQNAFRTRQELEYAKRNYTIDPKPFDTEMKTLRRQQYSASLTRLAKVYAQTRFHKEMIRECATYSDFLAGK
;
A
#
# COMPACT_ATOMS: atom_id res chain seq x y z
N MET A 1 -22.54 2.68 -12.19
CA MET A 1 -23.39 3.89 -12.08
C MET A 1 -24.25 4.04 -13.35
N ARG A 2 -25.55 3.74 -13.28
CA ARG A 2 -26.54 4.05 -14.33
C ARG A 2 -27.57 4.99 -13.74
N PHE A 3 -27.32 6.30 -13.74
CA PHE A 3 -28.32 7.34 -13.40
C PHE A 3 -27.81 8.73 -13.84
N PHE A 4 -27.57 8.98 -15.13
CA PHE A 4 -27.37 10.36 -15.63
C PHE A 4 -27.79 10.49 -17.11
N THR A 5 -29.06 10.24 -17.39
CA THR A 5 -29.71 10.62 -18.65
C THR A 5 -30.96 11.39 -18.30
N LEU A 6 -30.79 12.68 -18.00
CA LEU A 6 -31.77 13.78 -18.02
C LEU A 6 -31.11 14.95 -17.26
N LEU A 7 -30.44 15.89 -17.96
CA LEU A 7 -30.15 17.28 -17.51
C LEU A 7 -29.31 18.02 -18.58
N SER A 8 -29.60 19.31 -18.77
CA SER A 8 -29.14 20.18 -19.87
C SER A 8 -27.68 20.65 -19.77
N GLY A 9 -27.12 21.09 -20.91
CA GLY A 9 -25.67 21.19 -21.20
C GLY A 9 -24.80 22.11 -20.33
N ARG A 10 -25.36 22.99 -19.49
CA ARG A 10 -24.56 23.84 -18.57
C ARG A 10 -24.30 23.19 -17.20
N LEU A 11 -25.17 22.29 -16.74
CA LEU A 11 -24.92 21.53 -15.52
C LEU A 11 -23.90 20.40 -15.74
N ARG A 12 -23.83 19.85 -16.96
CA ARG A 12 -22.84 18.83 -17.34
C ARG A 12 -21.39 19.32 -17.26
N SER A 13 -21.11 20.57 -17.65
CA SER A 13 -19.75 21.13 -17.58
C SER A 13 -19.31 21.45 -16.16
N ALA A 14 -20.22 21.96 -15.31
CA ALA A 14 -19.94 22.15 -13.89
C ALA A 14 -19.76 20.81 -13.15
N LEU A 15 -20.58 19.79 -13.46
CA LEU A 15 -20.42 18.44 -12.93
C LEU A 15 -19.18 17.74 -13.48
N LEU A 16 -18.75 18.00 -14.72
CA LEU A 16 -17.48 17.51 -15.25
C LEU A 16 -16.30 18.15 -14.52
N SER A 17 -16.33 19.47 -14.29
CA SER A 17 -15.25 20.15 -13.55
C SER A 17 -15.18 19.70 -12.10
N VAL A 18 -16.33 19.42 -11.46
CA VAL A 18 -16.39 18.82 -10.12
C VAL A 18 -15.95 17.35 -10.14
N ALA A 19 -16.29 16.57 -11.16
CA ALA A 19 -15.80 15.20 -11.33
C ALA A 19 -14.30 15.14 -11.69
N ILE A 20 -13.76 16.17 -12.35
CA ILE A 20 -12.32 16.34 -12.60
C ILE A 20 -11.61 16.74 -11.29
N LEU A 21 -12.19 17.66 -10.50
CA LEU A 21 -11.65 18.02 -9.18
C LEU A 21 -11.72 16.87 -8.16
N ILE A 22 -12.77 16.04 -8.20
CA ILE A 22 -12.89 14.83 -7.38
C ILE A 22 -12.03 13.68 -7.94
N GLY A 23 -11.85 13.61 -9.27
CA GLY A 23 -11.02 12.61 -9.95
C GLY A 23 -9.51 12.83 -9.81
N PHE A 24 -9.07 14.02 -9.43
CA PHE A 24 -7.66 14.32 -9.09
C PHE A 24 -7.38 14.28 -7.58
N ALA A 25 -8.41 14.11 -6.73
CA ALA A 25 -8.24 14.09 -5.27
C ALA A 25 -8.22 12.66 -4.67
N CYS A 26 -8.58 11.63 -5.43
CA CYS A 26 -8.41 10.24 -5.05
C CYS A 26 -7.88 9.45 -6.25
N GLY A 27 -6.55 9.48 -6.45
CA GLY A 27 -5.91 8.37 -7.15
C GLY A 27 -6.21 7.07 -6.40
N PRO A 28 -6.17 5.90 -7.04
CA PRO A 28 -6.22 4.63 -6.32
C PRO A 28 -4.87 4.46 -5.60
N SER A 29 -4.63 5.23 -4.55
CA SER A 29 -3.59 4.92 -3.59
C SER A 29 -4.26 4.10 -2.49
N SER A 30 -4.31 2.79 -2.68
CA SER A 30 -4.36 1.81 -1.59
C SER A 30 -3.06 1.78 -0.77
N TYR A 31 -2.20 2.79 -0.93
CA TYR A 31 -1.00 3.03 -0.15
C TYR A 31 -1.43 3.44 1.26
N ASP A 32 -1.59 2.47 2.15
CA ASP A 32 -1.57 2.76 3.57
C ASP A 32 -0.17 3.27 3.89
N ILE A 33 -0.05 4.55 4.22
CA ILE A 33 1.22 5.21 4.52
C ILE A 33 1.87 4.68 5.82
N ASN A 34 1.15 3.81 6.56
CA ASN A 34 1.67 3.03 7.69
C ASN A 34 2.26 1.68 7.26
N GLU A 35 2.08 1.25 6.01
CA GLU A 35 2.62 -0.01 5.49
C GLU A 35 4.13 0.10 5.22
N PHE A 36 4.85 -0.98 5.52
CA PHE A 36 6.26 -1.16 5.17
C PHE A 36 6.60 -2.66 5.09
N MET A 37 7.77 -2.97 4.53
CA MET A 37 8.28 -4.34 4.54
C MET A 37 8.72 -4.72 5.97
N SER A 38 7.97 -5.64 6.57
CA SER A 38 8.24 -6.25 7.87
C SER A 38 7.60 -7.63 7.94
N PHE A 39 8.25 -8.55 8.66
CA PHE A 39 7.75 -9.90 8.91
C PHE A 39 7.50 -10.18 10.41
N PHE A 40 7.73 -9.20 11.29
CA PHE A 40 7.56 -9.34 12.73
C PHE A 40 6.34 -8.56 13.21
N MET A 41 5.31 -9.27 13.67
CA MET A 41 4.05 -8.67 14.10
C MET A 41 4.19 -8.08 15.51
N PRO A 42 3.96 -6.78 15.72
CA PRO A 42 4.04 -6.18 17.04
C PRO A 42 3.00 -6.74 18.01
N GLU A 43 1.87 -7.23 17.52
CA GLU A 43 0.83 -7.90 18.32
C GLU A 43 1.30 -9.25 18.92
N SER A 44 2.50 -9.72 18.59
CA SER A 44 3.14 -10.88 19.24
C SER A 44 3.61 -10.60 20.68
N SER A 45 3.70 -9.33 21.09
CA SER A 45 3.94 -8.94 22.48
C SER A 45 2.67 -9.04 23.35
N GLN A 46 2.84 -9.00 24.68
CA GLN A 46 1.73 -8.93 25.66
C GLN A 46 1.12 -7.52 25.81
N THR A 47 1.21 -6.68 24.77
CA THR A 47 0.71 -5.31 24.79
C THR A 47 -0.81 -5.25 24.97
N SER A 48 -1.30 -4.33 25.81
CA SER A 48 -2.74 -4.09 25.95
C SER A 48 -3.31 -3.41 24.69
N LEU A 49 -4.61 -3.58 24.40
CA LEU A 49 -5.24 -2.95 23.23
C LEU A 49 -5.02 -1.42 23.19
N ARG A 50 -5.03 -0.76 24.36
CA ARG A 50 -4.84 0.70 24.49
C ARG A 50 -3.41 1.16 24.17
N ASP A 51 -2.44 0.26 24.24
CA ASP A 51 -1.03 0.56 24.01
C ASP A 51 -0.61 0.28 22.56
N GLN A 52 -1.48 -0.32 21.73
CA GLN A 52 -1.19 -0.61 20.32
C GLN A 52 -0.95 0.65 19.49
N ILE A 53 -1.43 1.81 19.94
CA ILE A 53 -1.10 3.12 19.35
C ILE A 53 0.42 3.39 19.31
N TYR A 54 1.19 2.77 20.22
CA TYR A 54 2.65 2.90 20.30
C TYR A 54 3.40 1.86 19.47
N HIS A 55 2.70 0.98 18.73
CA HIS A 55 3.35 0.17 17.71
C HIS A 55 4.05 1.07 16.68
N PHE A 56 5.17 0.61 16.14
CA PHE A 56 5.90 1.38 15.15
C PHE A 56 5.06 1.56 13.87
N THR A 57 5.11 2.75 13.30
CA THR A 57 4.69 3.05 11.93
C THR A 57 5.61 4.14 11.36
N PRO A 58 5.82 4.17 10.03
CA PRO A 58 6.42 5.30 9.34
C PRO A 58 5.78 6.67 9.67
N GLN A 59 4.49 6.70 10.03
CA GLN A 59 3.77 7.91 10.50
C GLN A 59 4.02 8.27 11.98
N LEU A 60 5.09 7.72 12.57
CA LEU A 60 5.48 7.87 13.98
C LEU A 60 4.57 7.12 14.96
N TYR A 61 3.24 7.18 14.82
CA TYR A 61 2.26 6.41 15.59
C TYR A 61 1.03 6.03 14.75
N ARG A 62 0.38 4.92 15.12
CA ARG A 62 -0.87 4.48 14.47
C ARG A 62 -1.99 5.43 14.88
N TYR A 63 -2.17 6.51 14.13
CA TYR A 63 -3.37 7.33 14.17
C TYR A 63 -4.23 6.86 13.00
N ASP A 64 -5.41 6.31 13.26
CA ASP A 64 -6.37 6.05 12.18
C ASP A 64 -6.76 7.41 11.60
N GLU A 65 -6.18 7.77 10.45
CA GLU A 65 -6.19 9.11 9.86
C GLU A 65 -7.57 9.62 9.41
N TYR A 66 -8.65 8.84 9.61
CA TYR A 66 -10.00 9.23 9.19
C TYR A 66 -10.99 9.50 10.31
N PHE A 67 -10.67 9.16 11.54
CA PHE A 67 -11.53 9.52 12.66
C PHE A 67 -10.65 9.89 13.83
N ASP A 68 -10.91 11.09 14.32
CA ASP A 68 -10.79 11.39 15.73
C ASP A 68 -11.55 10.30 16.50
N THR A 69 -10.93 9.14 16.73
CA THR A 69 -11.46 8.11 17.62
C THR A 69 -11.19 8.57 19.05
N ASP A 70 -11.72 9.74 19.39
CA ASP A 70 -12.31 9.98 20.69
C ASP A 70 -13.57 9.09 20.87
N GLU A 71 -14.05 8.45 19.78
CA GLU A 71 -15.03 7.36 19.79
C GLU A 71 -14.36 5.98 19.62
N ASP A 72 -14.73 5.01 20.47
CA ASP A 72 -14.44 3.57 20.39
C ASP A 72 -13.10 3.02 20.91
N THR A 73 -13.03 2.90 22.23
CA THR A 73 -13.10 1.53 22.76
C THR A 73 -14.37 1.42 23.60
N VAL A 74 -15.12 0.32 23.43
CA VAL A 74 -16.37 -0.05 24.14
C VAL A 74 -16.14 -0.28 25.65
N VAL A 75 -15.10 0.32 26.23
CA VAL A 75 -14.76 0.26 27.64
C VAL A 75 -15.28 1.53 28.29
N THR A 76 -16.32 1.42 29.12
CA THR A 76 -16.73 2.48 30.05
C THR A 76 -15.50 3.08 30.73
N ASP A 77 -15.26 4.37 30.52
CA ASP A 77 -14.06 5.00 31.07
C ASP A 77 -14.11 5.13 32.60
N GLU A 78 -12.95 5.36 33.20
CA GLU A 78 -12.76 5.40 34.65
C GLU A 78 -13.61 6.50 35.34
N ASN A 79 -13.96 7.58 34.62
CA ASN A 79 -14.78 8.67 35.15
C ASN A 79 -16.25 8.27 35.21
N VAL A 80 -16.77 7.62 34.17
CA VAL A 80 -18.13 7.07 34.18
C VAL A 80 -18.26 6.03 35.29
N LEU A 81 -17.28 5.12 35.43
CA LEU A 81 -17.28 4.12 36.50
C LEU A 81 -17.24 4.77 37.90
N ALA A 82 -16.43 5.81 38.09
CA ALA A 82 -16.36 6.53 39.36
C ALA A 82 -17.69 7.22 39.72
N TRP A 83 -18.36 7.85 38.75
CA TRP A 83 -19.68 8.46 38.96
C TRP A 83 -20.79 7.44 39.19
N LYS A 84 -20.72 6.27 38.52
CA LYS A 84 -21.63 5.15 38.76
C LYS A 84 -21.51 4.62 40.18
N ALA A 85 -20.29 4.46 40.67
CA ALA A 85 -20.03 4.07 42.05
C ALA A 85 -20.56 5.12 43.04
N TYR A 86 -20.30 6.41 42.76
CA TYR A 86 -20.74 7.52 43.61
C TYR A 86 -22.28 7.64 43.68
N CYS A 87 -22.97 7.44 42.56
CA CYS A 87 -24.44 7.38 42.54
C CYS A 87 -25.02 6.03 42.96
N ARG A 88 -24.18 5.07 43.39
CA ARG A 88 -24.58 3.71 43.82
C ARG A 88 -25.40 2.97 42.76
N GLY A 89 -25.05 3.14 41.48
CA GLY A 89 -25.73 2.52 40.35
C GLY A 89 -27.12 3.04 40.06
N LYS A 90 -27.49 4.23 40.57
CA LYS A 90 -28.81 4.86 40.34
C LYS A 90 -28.97 5.51 38.97
N ALA A 91 -27.90 5.60 38.18
CA ALA A 91 -27.91 6.05 36.79
C ALA A 91 -27.15 5.05 35.90
N PRO A 92 -27.61 4.78 34.67
CA PRO A 92 -26.90 3.91 33.73
C PRO A 92 -25.66 4.59 33.16
N ASP A 93 -24.67 3.78 32.75
CA ASP A 93 -23.36 4.24 32.24
C ASP A 93 -23.50 5.20 31.05
N THR A 94 -24.47 4.95 30.18
CA THR A 94 -24.79 5.78 29.01
C THR A 94 -25.26 7.18 29.40
N GLU A 95 -26.15 7.30 30.38
CA GLU A 95 -26.65 8.60 30.86
C GLU A 95 -25.59 9.35 31.68
N ILE A 96 -24.75 8.63 32.44
CA ILE A 96 -23.58 9.21 33.10
C ILE A 96 -22.60 9.76 32.07
N SER A 97 -22.26 8.99 31.04
CA SER A 97 -21.39 9.42 29.94
C SER A 97 -21.95 10.66 29.23
N ALA A 98 -23.25 10.64 28.87
CA ALA A 98 -23.92 11.77 28.24
C ALA A 98 -23.90 13.04 29.11
N ALA A 99 -24.12 12.90 30.43
CA ALA A 99 -24.03 14.02 31.35
C ALA A 99 -22.60 14.59 31.45
N LEU A 100 -21.57 13.74 31.44
CA LEU A 100 -20.18 14.16 31.62
C LEU A 100 -19.55 14.73 30.34
N TYR A 101 -19.76 14.09 29.18
CA TYR A 101 -19.07 14.40 27.93
C TYR A 101 -19.93 15.14 26.92
N SER A 102 -21.22 14.80 26.83
CA SER A 102 -22.16 15.51 25.95
C SER A 102 -22.83 16.71 26.63
N ARG A 103 -22.59 16.89 27.94
CA ARG A 103 -23.21 17.94 28.78
C ARG A 103 -24.74 17.87 28.77
N ASP A 104 -25.31 16.65 28.74
CA ASP A 104 -26.74 16.45 28.95
C ASP A 104 -27.09 16.82 30.40
N ASN A 105 -27.44 18.09 30.59
CA ASN A 105 -27.76 18.71 31.87
C ASN A 105 -29.27 18.74 32.15
N GLN A 106 -30.06 17.99 31.37
CA GLN A 106 -31.51 17.99 31.48
C GLN A 106 -31.97 17.23 32.73
N PRO A 107 -33.07 17.65 33.39
CA PRO A 107 -33.64 16.92 34.52
C PRO A 107 -34.10 15.49 34.19
N SER A 108 -34.26 15.15 32.90
CA SER A 108 -34.57 13.81 32.43
C SER A 108 -33.38 12.84 32.51
N ASN A 109 -32.15 13.34 32.48
CA ASN A 109 -30.95 12.51 32.59
C ASN A 109 -30.83 11.92 34.00
N GLY A 110 -30.57 10.63 34.13
CA GLY A 110 -30.56 9.91 35.39
C GLY A 110 -29.51 10.38 36.39
N LEU A 111 -28.33 10.79 35.93
CA LEU A 111 -27.30 11.34 36.82
C LEU A 111 -27.74 12.70 37.37
N VAL A 112 -28.27 13.57 36.51
CA VAL A 112 -28.74 14.91 36.88
C VAL A 112 -29.93 14.83 37.82
N ARG A 113 -30.91 13.99 37.49
CA ARG A 113 -32.09 13.71 38.32
C ARG A 113 -31.72 13.18 39.70
N TRP A 114 -30.80 12.22 39.76
CA TRP A 114 -30.28 11.69 41.01
C TRP A 114 -29.58 12.78 41.83
N ALA A 115 -28.69 13.56 41.21
CA ALA A 115 -27.97 14.61 41.91
C ALA A 115 -28.92 15.68 42.45
N ALA A 116 -29.92 16.10 41.67
CA ALA A 116 -30.93 17.06 42.10
C ALA A 116 -31.77 16.56 43.29
N ALA A 117 -32.16 15.28 43.28
CA ALA A 117 -33.04 14.72 44.31
C ALA A 117 -32.30 14.29 45.59
N ALA A 118 -31.07 13.78 45.44
CA ALA A 118 -30.39 13.06 46.52
C ALA A 118 -29.00 13.59 46.87
N ASN A 119 -28.36 14.41 46.02
CA ASN A 119 -27.04 14.95 46.28
C ASN A 119 -26.82 16.34 45.64
N PRO A 120 -27.41 17.42 46.22
CA PRO A 120 -27.32 18.76 45.65
C PRO A 120 -25.88 19.27 45.50
N ALA A 121 -24.96 18.85 46.36
CA ALA A 121 -23.54 19.17 46.24
C ALA A 121 -22.92 18.60 44.96
N ALA A 122 -23.29 17.37 44.58
CA ALA A 122 -22.87 16.77 43.32
C ALA A 122 -23.42 17.54 42.10
N LEU A 123 -24.68 18.00 42.17
CA LEU A 123 -25.26 18.82 41.11
C LEU A 123 -24.54 20.17 40.97
N THR A 124 -24.18 20.80 42.10
CA THR A 124 -23.38 22.04 42.09
C THR A 124 -22.02 21.82 41.42
N TYR A 125 -21.33 20.73 41.74
CA TYR A 125 -20.08 20.39 41.06
C TYR A 125 -20.28 20.15 39.55
N LEU A 126 -21.31 19.40 39.15
CA LEU A 126 -21.59 19.12 37.73
C LEU A 126 -21.81 20.42 36.95
N LYS A 127 -22.53 21.39 37.53
CA LYS A 127 -22.71 22.73 36.94
C LYS A 127 -21.38 23.44 36.71
N LEU A 128 -20.50 23.46 37.72
CA LEU A 128 -19.15 24.02 37.57
C LEU A 128 -18.37 23.31 36.45
N ALA A 129 -18.40 21.97 36.43
CA ALA A 129 -17.67 21.18 35.44
C ALA A 129 -18.16 21.47 34.00
N TRP A 130 -19.48 21.58 33.80
CA TRP A 130 -20.06 21.95 32.50
C TRP A 130 -19.69 23.36 32.06
N GLN A 131 -19.68 24.32 33.00
CA GLN A 131 -19.25 25.69 32.72
C GLN A 131 -17.76 25.76 32.39
N ALA A 132 -16.92 25.03 33.12
CA ALA A 132 -15.48 24.93 32.86
C ALA A 132 -15.19 24.33 31.48
N GLU A 133 -15.96 23.33 31.06
CA GLU A 133 -15.82 22.73 29.72
C GLU A 133 -16.35 23.64 28.61
N ALA A 134 -17.44 24.37 28.85
CA ALA A 134 -17.94 25.39 27.92
C ALA A 134 -16.95 26.54 27.74
N ALA A 135 -16.19 26.88 28.79
CA ALA A 135 -15.17 27.93 28.75
C ALA A 135 -13.82 27.47 28.17
N ALA A 136 -13.66 26.20 27.81
CA ALA A 136 -12.40 25.69 27.28
C ALA A 136 -12.12 26.21 25.86
N PRO A 137 -10.89 26.68 25.56
CA PRO A 137 -10.53 27.13 24.22
C PRO A 137 -10.75 26.01 23.20
N ARG A 138 -11.55 26.26 22.15
CA ARG A 138 -11.76 25.33 21.04
C ARG A 138 -11.03 25.82 19.79
N PRO A 139 -10.39 24.93 19.01
CA PRO A 139 -9.92 25.27 17.67
C PRO A 139 -11.13 25.57 16.77
N VAL A 140 -11.00 26.53 15.85
CA VAL A 140 -12.07 26.89 14.89
C VAL A 140 -12.22 25.82 13.81
N ASN A 141 -11.11 25.24 13.35
CA ASN A 141 -11.04 24.00 12.59
C ASN A 141 -9.62 23.40 12.70
N ALA A 142 -9.42 22.15 12.26
CA ALA A 142 -8.13 21.44 12.35
C ALA A 142 -7.01 21.98 11.44
N TRP A 143 -7.33 22.90 10.52
CA TRP A 143 -6.43 23.37 9.45
C TRP A 143 -5.99 24.84 9.62
N GLU A 144 -6.66 25.61 10.48
CA GLU A 144 -6.29 26.99 10.80
C GLU A 144 -5.36 27.01 12.01
N ALA A 145 -4.09 27.33 11.75
CA ALA A 145 -3.13 27.60 12.80
C ALA A 145 -3.58 28.84 13.62
N ASP A 146 -4.03 28.58 14.84
CA ASP A 146 -4.10 29.51 15.98
C ASP A 146 -4.86 30.85 15.82
N SER A 147 -5.47 31.16 14.68
CA SER A 147 -5.89 32.54 14.38
C SER A 147 -7.13 33.02 15.12
N VAL A 148 -7.98 32.15 15.68
CA VAL A 148 -9.09 32.59 16.54
C VAL A 148 -9.42 31.55 17.63
N ARG A 149 -8.49 31.22 18.53
CA ARG A 149 -8.93 30.64 19.82
C ARG A 149 -9.81 31.71 20.49
N GLN A 150 -11.09 31.40 20.77
CA GLN A 150 -11.91 32.31 21.58
C GLN A 150 -11.16 32.60 22.89
N ASP A 151 -10.80 33.87 23.09
CA ASP A 151 -10.12 34.31 24.30
C ASP A 151 -11.10 34.31 25.47
N THR A 152 -11.24 33.16 26.14
CA THR A 152 -12.01 33.03 27.38
C THR A 152 -11.22 33.46 28.62
N SER A 153 -9.99 33.97 28.46
CA SER A 153 -9.07 34.27 29.56
C SER A 153 -9.39 35.57 30.33
N GLY A 154 -10.24 36.44 29.78
CA GLY A 154 -10.53 37.77 30.34
C GLY A 154 -11.47 37.82 31.55
N SER A 155 -12.45 36.93 31.71
CA SER A 155 -13.44 37.05 32.82
C SER A 155 -14.05 35.73 33.34
N VAL A 156 -14.28 34.73 32.49
CA VAL A 156 -14.99 33.49 32.88
C VAL A 156 -14.08 32.54 33.66
N LEU A 157 -12.88 32.26 33.16
CA LEU A 157 -11.97 31.29 33.80
C LEU A 157 -11.53 31.70 35.22
N PRO A 158 -11.19 32.96 35.53
CA PRO A 158 -10.89 33.38 36.89
C PRO A 158 -12.05 33.19 37.87
N THR A 159 -13.28 33.44 37.42
CA THR A 159 -14.50 33.26 38.23
C THR A 159 -14.71 31.78 38.55
N LEU A 160 -14.69 30.92 37.54
CA LEU A 160 -14.81 29.47 37.73
C LEU A 160 -13.66 28.90 38.59
N LEU A 161 -12.46 29.45 38.49
CA LEU A 161 -11.34 29.07 39.35
C LEU A 161 -11.60 29.43 40.82
N ALA A 162 -12.15 30.62 41.08
CA ALA A 162 -12.54 31.01 42.44
C ALA A 162 -13.65 30.10 42.99
N GLU A 163 -14.65 29.77 42.17
CA GLU A 163 -15.71 28.82 42.53
C GLU A 163 -15.16 27.42 42.81
N ALA A 164 -14.20 26.94 42.02
CA ALA A 164 -13.55 25.64 42.24
C ALA A 164 -12.82 25.60 43.59
N ARG A 165 -12.11 26.68 43.94
CA ARG A 165 -11.40 26.80 45.23
C ARG A 165 -12.38 26.86 46.41
N ALA A 166 -13.43 27.66 46.31
CA ALA A 166 -14.48 27.73 47.34
C ALA A 166 -15.20 26.38 47.51
N GLY A 167 -15.46 25.66 46.41
CA GLY A 167 -16.03 24.32 46.43
C GLY A 167 -15.13 23.30 47.15
N PHE A 168 -13.83 23.36 46.92
CA PHE A 168 -12.83 22.53 47.61
C PHE A 168 -12.78 22.79 49.13
N GLU A 169 -12.78 24.07 49.51
CA GLU A 169 -12.72 24.48 50.92
C GLU A 169 -13.99 24.10 51.68
N SER A 170 -15.15 24.27 51.06
CA SER A 170 -16.46 24.03 51.68
C SER A 170 -16.86 22.55 51.77
N THR A 171 -16.42 21.71 50.81
CA THR A 171 -16.83 20.30 50.79
C THR A 171 -16.00 19.42 51.73
N GLN A 172 -16.70 18.52 52.41
CA GLN A 172 -16.10 17.41 53.17
C GLN A 172 -16.21 16.07 52.42
N ASP A 173 -16.93 16.03 51.30
CA ASP A 173 -17.06 14.83 50.49
C ASP A 173 -15.75 14.57 49.73
N PRO A 174 -15.03 13.46 50.00
CA PRO A 174 -13.74 13.20 49.37
C PRO A 174 -13.81 13.06 47.83
N PHE A 175 -14.93 12.55 47.30
CA PHE A 175 -15.12 12.36 45.85
C PHE A 175 -15.28 13.69 45.14
N LEU A 176 -16.02 14.63 45.73
CA LEU A 176 -16.18 15.98 45.20
C LEU A 176 -14.94 16.84 45.46
N LYS A 177 -14.26 16.64 46.60
CA LYS A 177 -13.06 17.40 46.97
C LYS A 177 -11.93 17.23 45.96
N GLU A 178 -11.63 15.99 45.57
CA GLU A 178 -10.65 15.70 44.51
C GLU A 178 -11.01 16.37 43.18
N ARG A 179 -12.30 16.36 42.83
CA ARG A 179 -12.79 16.94 41.58
C ARG A 179 -12.72 18.46 41.55
N TYR A 180 -13.03 19.14 42.66
CA TYR A 180 -12.82 20.58 42.79
C TYR A 180 -11.34 20.94 42.71
N ALA A 181 -10.47 20.15 43.35
CA ALA A 181 -9.02 20.34 43.24
C ALA A 181 -8.53 20.21 41.79
N PHE A 182 -9.00 19.18 41.07
CA PHE A 182 -8.70 19.02 39.64
C PHE A 182 -9.18 20.23 38.81
N GLN A 183 -10.42 20.71 39.02
CA GLN A 183 -10.93 21.88 38.29
C GLN A 183 -10.08 23.12 38.58
N ALA A 184 -9.65 23.35 39.82
CA ALA A 184 -8.80 24.48 40.17
C ALA A 184 -7.45 24.42 39.42
N VAL A 185 -6.80 23.24 39.40
CA VAL A 185 -5.54 23.04 38.66
C VAL A 185 -5.74 23.23 37.15
N LYS A 186 -6.78 22.62 36.57
CA LYS A 186 -7.14 22.71 35.14
C LYS A 186 -7.40 24.17 34.73
N LEU A 187 -8.24 24.89 35.46
CA LEU A 187 -8.64 26.26 35.14
C LEU A 187 -7.46 27.23 35.25
N ALA A 188 -6.61 27.10 36.26
CA ALA A 188 -5.39 27.91 36.37
C ALA A 188 -4.44 27.69 35.18
N ALA A 189 -4.26 26.43 34.73
CA ALA A 189 -3.45 26.13 33.56
C ALA A 189 -4.06 26.70 32.26
N MET A 190 -5.38 26.58 32.08
CA MET A 190 -6.11 27.14 30.94
C MET A 190 -6.03 28.68 30.90
N SER A 191 -6.02 29.35 32.05
CA SER A 191 -5.74 30.78 32.16
C SER A 191 -4.27 31.16 31.97
N LYS A 192 -3.40 30.22 31.58
CA LYS A 192 -1.93 30.39 31.46
C LYS A 192 -1.25 30.86 32.75
N LYS A 193 -1.90 30.69 33.91
CA LYS A 193 -1.34 30.97 35.24
C LYS A 193 -0.57 29.75 35.74
N TYR A 194 0.48 29.38 35.02
CA TYR A 194 1.19 28.11 35.23
C TYR A 194 1.79 27.96 36.64
N ALA A 195 2.37 29.03 37.20
CA ALA A 195 2.89 29.01 38.57
C ALA A 195 1.79 28.72 39.60
N LEU A 196 0.63 29.38 39.46
CA LEU A 196 -0.54 29.13 40.31
C LEU A 196 -1.06 27.70 40.14
N SER A 197 -1.14 27.18 38.91
CA SER A 197 -1.57 25.80 38.65
C SER A 197 -0.69 24.79 39.40
N ARG A 198 0.62 25.02 39.45
CA ARG A 198 1.55 24.19 40.24
C ARG A 198 1.28 24.26 41.74
N THR A 199 1.18 25.47 42.29
CA THR A 199 0.87 25.69 43.71
C THR A 199 -0.45 25.01 44.10
N LEU A 200 -1.51 25.16 43.29
CA LEU A 200 -2.80 24.55 43.57
C LEU A 200 -2.75 23.02 43.56
N TYR A 201 -1.94 22.39 42.71
CA TYR A 201 -1.73 20.94 42.76
C TYR A 201 -1.07 20.52 44.09
N ASP A 202 -0.02 21.22 44.48
CA ASP A 202 0.75 20.92 45.70
C ASP A 202 -0.08 21.13 46.97
N GLU A 203 -0.94 22.13 46.99
CA GLU A 203 -1.78 22.46 48.15
C GLU A 203 -3.10 21.67 48.18
N MET A 204 -3.74 21.44 47.04
CA MET A 204 -5.11 20.90 46.99
C MET A 204 -5.18 19.43 46.57
N VAL A 205 -4.29 18.95 45.70
CA VAL A 205 -4.34 17.58 45.15
C VAL A 205 -3.37 16.66 45.87
N ARG A 206 -2.11 17.08 46.03
CA ARG A 206 -1.05 16.28 46.64
C ARG A 206 -1.42 15.79 48.06
N PRO A 207 -2.03 16.60 48.96
CA PRO A 207 -2.33 16.19 50.33
C PRO A 207 -3.60 15.35 50.49
N LEU A 208 -4.39 15.12 49.42
CA LEU A 208 -5.62 14.34 49.51
C LEU A 208 -5.33 12.91 49.97
N SER A 209 -6.09 12.44 50.97
CA SER A 209 -5.98 11.08 51.50
C SER A 209 -6.70 10.03 50.65
N LYS A 210 -7.68 10.45 49.84
CA LYS A 210 -8.37 9.60 48.86
C LYS A 210 -8.14 10.17 47.46
N LYS A 211 -7.58 9.36 46.57
CA LYS A 211 -7.26 9.71 45.18
C LYS A 211 -7.86 8.71 44.23
N THR A 212 -8.33 9.21 43.08
CA THR A 212 -8.75 8.45 41.90
C THR A 212 -7.87 8.87 40.71
N PHE A 213 -8.20 8.43 39.50
CA PHE A 213 -7.52 8.81 38.26
C PHE A 213 -7.45 10.35 38.03
N LEU A 214 -8.36 11.12 38.65
CA LEU A 214 -8.36 12.60 38.58
C LEU A 214 -7.13 13.25 39.21
N SER A 215 -6.50 12.60 40.19
CA SER A 215 -5.22 13.06 40.73
C SER A 215 -4.09 12.97 39.70
N ASP A 216 -4.08 11.92 38.86
CA ASP A 216 -3.12 11.82 37.75
C ASP A 216 -3.48 12.76 36.59
N TRP A 217 -4.77 13.03 36.33
CA TRP A 217 -5.15 14.09 35.39
C TRP A 217 -4.68 15.47 35.86
N SER A 218 -4.76 15.73 37.16
CA SER A 218 -4.20 16.93 37.78
C SER A 218 -2.68 16.97 37.64
N LEU A 219 -1.99 15.84 37.83
CA LEU A 219 -0.54 15.74 37.62
C LEU A 219 -0.15 15.99 36.17
N CYS A 220 -0.95 15.54 35.20
CA CYS A 220 -0.73 15.83 33.78
C CYS A 220 -0.80 17.34 33.49
N ARG A 221 -1.74 18.06 34.12
CA ARG A 221 -1.82 19.53 34.03
C ARG A 221 -0.66 20.20 34.73
N HIS A 222 -0.25 19.70 35.90
CA HIS A 222 0.93 20.15 36.60
C HIS A 222 2.19 20.00 35.74
N ALA A 223 2.42 18.85 35.13
CA ALA A 223 3.55 18.58 34.24
C ALA A 223 3.59 19.55 33.04
N GLY A 224 2.43 19.83 32.42
CA GLY A 224 2.32 20.84 31.38
C GLY A 224 2.66 22.25 31.85
N ALA A 225 2.21 22.64 33.05
CA ALA A 225 2.56 23.92 33.66
C ALA A 225 4.06 24.01 34.03
N THR A 226 4.64 22.94 34.56
CA THR A 226 6.07 22.80 34.84
C THR A 226 6.90 22.97 33.57
N MET A 227 6.49 22.32 32.48
CA MET A 227 7.14 22.45 31.16
C MET A 227 7.05 23.87 30.61
N ALA A 228 5.87 24.51 30.71
CA ALA A 228 5.67 25.89 30.27
C ALA A 228 6.51 26.91 31.06
N LEU A 229 6.90 26.59 32.29
CA LEU A 229 7.82 27.39 33.12
C LEU A 229 9.30 27.06 32.88
N GLY A 230 9.62 26.12 31.98
CA GLY A 230 10.99 25.80 31.56
C GLY A 230 11.65 24.62 32.28
N ASP A 231 11.03 24.03 33.32
CA ASP A 231 11.59 22.88 34.03
C ASP A 231 11.26 21.56 33.32
N THR A 232 11.94 21.36 32.19
CA THR A 232 11.71 20.21 31.31
C THR A 232 12.13 18.86 31.92
N ALA A 233 13.01 18.85 32.94
CA ALA A 233 13.42 17.62 33.63
C ALA A 233 12.35 17.14 34.61
N LEU A 234 11.82 18.05 35.43
CA LEU A 234 10.70 17.73 36.32
C LEU A 234 9.44 17.37 35.50
N ALA A 235 9.16 18.11 34.43
CA ALA A 235 8.02 17.81 33.56
C ALA A 235 8.12 16.41 32.92
N LEU A 236 9.31 16.01 32.44
CA LEU A 236 9.53 14.66 31.92
C LEU A 236 9.23 13.59 32.97
N TYR A 237 9.74 13.75 34.19
CA TYR A 237 9.44 12.84 35.29
C TYR A 237 7.93 12.76 35.57
N GLU A 238 7.24 13.89 35.67
CA GLU A 238 5.81 13.94 35.98
C GLU A 238 4.96 13.33 34.87
N PHE A 239 5.26 13.63 33.59
CA PHE A 239 4.62 13.00 32.45
C PHE A 239 4.88 11.49 32.41
N ALA A 240 6.09 11.03 32.77
CA ALA A 240 6.38 9.61 32.87
C ALA A 240 5.51 8.91 33.94
N GLN A 241 5.28 9.56 35.09
CA GLN A 241 4.39 9.01 36.13
C GLN A 241 2.93 8.95 35.67
N VAL A 242 2.47 9.97 34.94
CA VAL A 242 1.13 9.96 34.31
C VAL A 242 1.04 8.82 33.30
N PHE A 243 2.08 8.64 32.48
CA PHE A 243 2.13 7.59 31.47
C PHE A 243 2.11 6.18 32.08
N ASP A 244 2.84 5.93 33.16
CA ASP A 244 2.81 4.61 33.83
C ASP A 244 1.44 4.30 34.45
N ARG A 245 0.86 5.27 35.17
CA ARG A 245 -0.26 5.03 36.09
C ARG A 245 -1.64 5.38 35.53
N CYS A 246 -1.72 6.18 34.47
CA CYS A 246 -2.97 6.73 33.96
C CYS A 246 -3.15 6.44 32.46
N PRO A 247 -3.67 5.24 32.09
CA PRO A 247 -3.92 4.88 30.69
C PRO A 247 -4.73 5.92 29.92
N SER A 248 -5.70 6.58 30.57
CA SER A 248 -6.54 7.63 29.98
C SER A 248 -5.81 8.94 29.65
N ARG A 249 -4.54 9.09 30.08
CA ARG A 249 -3.69 10.26 29.79
C ARG A 249 -2.31 9.93 29.22
N ARG A 250 -2.08 8.67 28.82
CA ARG A 250 -0.81 8.24 28.21
C ARG A 250 -0.51 9.04 26.94
N ARG A 251 -1.51 9.19 26.05
CA ARG A 251 -1.37 9.92 24.79
C ARG A 251 -0.99 11.38 25.03
N GLU A 252 -1.67 12.06 25.94
CA GLU A 252 -1.43 13.46 26.26
C GLU A 252 -0.06 13.67 26.90
N ALA A 253 0.36 12.76 27.79
CA ALA A 253 1.69 12.80 28.40
C ALA A 253 2.81 12.62 27.36
N GLU A 254 2.69 11.59 26.51
CA GLU A 254 3.61 11.34 25.41
C GLU A 254 3.66 12.53 24.43
N THR A 255 2.49 12.96 23.97
CA THR A 255 2.38 13.97 22.90
C THR A 255 2.88 15.31 23.41
N SER A 256 2.66 15.65 24.69
CA SER A 256 3.22 16.86 25.30
C SER A 256 4.75 16.88 25.23
N LEU A 257 5.44 15.76 25.41
CA LEU A 257 6.89 15.72 25.24
C LEU A 257 7.28 15.82 23.76
N ARG A 258 6.58 15.09 22.90
CA ARG A 258 6.90 14.99 21.48
C ARG A 258 6.79 16.32 20.74
N ILE A 259 5.68 17.04 20.89
CA ILE A 259 5.41 18.30 20.15
C ILE A 259 6.43 19.38 20.49
N TYR A 260 6.98 19.37 21.71
CA TYR A 260 8.00 20.32 22.16
C TYR A 260 9.43 19.76 22.05
N GLY A 261 9.61 18.60 21.41
CA GLY A 261 10.93 17.99 21.18
C GLY A 261 11.65 17.59 22.48
N ILE A 262 10.93 17.39 23.57
CA ILE A 262 11.51 16.93 24.83
C ILE A 262 11.86 15.45 24.69
N ARG A 263 13.12 15.11 24.96
CA ARG A 263 13.67 13.76 24.94
C ARG A 263 14.22 13.41 26.32
N PHE A 264 14.86 12.24 26.44
CA PHE A 264 15.44 11.79 27.70
C PHE A 264 16.36 12.85 28.32
N ARG A 265 16.16 13.10 29.62
CA ARG A 265 16.98 13.98 30.45
C ARG A 265 17.36 13.21 31.70
N GLU A 266 18.64 12.94 31.89
CA GLU A 266 19.13 12.18 33.03
C GLU A 266 18.67 12.76 34.37
N LYS A 267 18.64 14.08 34.51
CA LYS A 267 18.14 14.80 35.68
C LYS A 267 16.69 14.45 36.07
N ALA A 268 15.87 13.94 35.15
CA ALA A 268 14.52 13.46 35.48
C ALA A 268 14.54 12.29 36.47
N LEU A 269 15.64 11.51 36.47
CA LEU A 269 15.83 10.38 37.37
C LEU A 269 16.05 10.81 38.84
N ASP A 270 16.56 12.02 39.07
CA ASP A 270 16.76 12.58 40.43
C ASP A 270 15.45 12.77 41.18
N PHE A 271 14.32 12.90 40.47
CA PHE A 271 12.99 13.03 41.06
C PHE A 271 12.34 11.67 41.36
N CYS A 272 12.89 10.58 40.83
CA CYS A 272 12.34 9.23 41.00
C CYS A 272 12.70 8.66 42.38
N LYS A 273 11.71 8.07 43.04
CA LYS A 273 11.82 7.54 44.42
C LYS A 273 12.12 6.05 44.47
N ASN A 274 11.85 5.33 43.39
CA ASN A 274 12.00 3.88 43.30
C ASN A 274 12.18 3.45 41.84
N ASP A 275 12.52 2.18 41.66
CA ASP A 275 12.85 1.62 40.34
C ASP A 275 11.66 1.62 39.37
N ARG A 276 10.42 1.53 39.87
CA ARG A 276 9.22 1.66 39.02
C ARG A 276 9.12 3.06 38.42
N GLU A 277 9.35 4.11 39.21
CA GLU A 277 9.31 5.49 38.73
C GLU A 277 10.43 5.77 37.70
N LYS A 278 11.63 5.23 37.92
CA LYS A 278 12.74 5.30 36.95
C LYS A 278 12.39 4.56 35.65
N ALA A 279 11.88 3.33 35.76
CA ALA A 279 11.45 2.54 34.61
C ALA A 279 10.35 3.25 33.80
N ALA A 280 9.46 4.02 34.46
CA ALA A 280 8.46 4.84 33.78
C ALA A 280 9.09 5.94 32.90
N VAL A 281 10.14 6.62 33.40
CA VAL A 281 10.88 7.64 32.62
C VAL A 281 11.51 7.02 31.38
N TYR A 282 12.13 5.84 31.53
CA TYR A 282 12.67 5.11 30.40
C TYR A 282 11.59 4.64 29.42
N ALA A 283 10.44 4.15 29.90
CA ALA A 283 9.35 3.66 29.07
C ALA A 283 8.75 4.73 28.15
N ILE A 284 8.43 5.92 28.69
CA ILE A 284 7.88 7.02 27.87
C ILE A 284 8.91 7.52 26.85
N CYS A 285 10.21 7.46 27.18
CA CYS A 285 11.28 7.83 26.26
C CYS A 285 11.52 6.77 25.17
N ALA A 286 11.37 5.48 25.50
CA ALA A 286 11.56 4.36 24.60
C ALA A 286 10.54 4.33 23.44
N ILE A 287 9.33 4.84 23.67
CA ILE A 287 8.27 4.89 22.64
C ILE A 287 8.33 6.14 21.77
N GLN A 288 9.15 7.14 22.14
CA GLN A 288 9.27 8.40 21.38
C GLN A 288 9.80 8.13 19.95
N PRO A 289 9.35 8.90 18.94
CA PRO A 289 9.87 8.77 17.59
C PRO A 289 11.27 9.37 17.47
N LYS A 290 12.06 8.83 16.54
CA LYS A 290 13.46 9.24 16.26
C LYS A 290 14.44 9.04 17.42
N GLN A 291 14.12 8.13 18.34
CA GLN A 291 14.93 7.80 19.51
C GLN A 291 15.24 6.30 19.49
N ASP A 292 16.52 5.94 19.66
CA ASP A 292 16.93 4.54 19.82
C ASP A 292 16.51 4.05 21.20
N ALA A 293 15.76 2.95 21.24
CA ALA A 293 15.10 2.51 22.47
C ALA A 293 15.80 1.37 23.19
N LEU A 294 16.78 0.68 22.57
CA LEU A 294 17.49 -0.43 23.20
C LEU A 294 18.18 -0.03 24.53
N PRO A 295 18.85 1.13 24.66
CA PRO A 295 19.40 1.54 25.95
C PRO A 295 18.33 1.66 27.04
N PHE A 296 17.17 2.22 26.71
CA PHE A 296 16.05 2.35 27.66
C PHE A 296 15.40 1.00 27.97
N LEU A 297 15.28 0.12 26.97
CA LEU A 297 14.75 -1.22 27.14
C LEU A 297 15.59 -2.05 28.13
N LYS A 298 16.93 -1.93 28.07
CA LYS A 298 17.85 -2.55 29.03
C LYS A 298 17.60 -2.06 30.46
N GLU A 299 17.45 -0.75 30.64
CA GLU A 299 17.14 -0.16 31.95
C GLU A 299 15.76 -0.58 32.46
N MET A 300 14.73 -0.58 31.60
CA MET A 300 13.38 -1.05 31.96
C MET A 300 13.40 -2.51 32.42
N ALA A 301 14.09 -3.39 31.68
CA ALA A 301 14.22 -4.80 32.00
C ALA A 301 14.95 -5.04 33.34
N SER A 302 15.92 -4.19 33.66
CA SER A 302 16.66 -4.24 34.94
C SER A 302 15.82 -3.75 36.12
N LEU A 303 15.20 -2.58 35.98
CA LEU A 303 14.53 -1.85 37.06
C LEU A 303 13.11 -2.36 37.34
N ASN A 304 12.34 -2.68 36.30
CA ASN A 304 10.97 -3.17 36.43
C ASN A 304 10.68 -4.23 35.36
N PRO A 305 11.19 -5.47 35.51
CA PRO A 305 11.03 -6.54 34.53
C PRO A 305 9.57 -6.96 34.26
N LYS A 306 8.61 -6.49 35.07
CA LYS A 306 7.18 -6.72 34.89
C LYS A 306 6.46 -5.54 34.21
N ASN A 307 7.20 -4.53 33.73
CA ASN A 307 6.61 -3.44 32.98
C ASN A 307 5.96 -3.97 31.68
N PRO A 308 4.66 -3.70 31.44
CA PRO A 308 3.91 -4.27 30.32
C PRO A 308 4.39 -3.79 28.94
N LEU A 309 5.23 -2.74 28.87
CA LEU A 309 5.71 -2.16 27.62
C LEU A 309 7.05 -2.74 27.15
N ILE A 310 7.72 -3.59 27.93
CA ILE A 310 9.04 -4.14 27.56
C ILE A 310 8.97 -4.88 26.21
N GLU A 311 8.01 -5.79 26.06
CA GLU A 311 7.85 -6.56 24.82
C GLU A 311 7.39 -5.67 23.65
N LEU A 312 6.57 -4.64 23.93
CA LEU A 312 6.16 -3.63 22.94
C LEU A 312 7.39 -2.91 22.38
N VAL A 313 8.24 -2.38 23.26
CA VAL A 313 9.44 -1.63 22.88
C VAL A 313 10.38 -2.51 22.05
N MET A 314 10.54 -3.79 22.42
CA MET A 314 11.31 -4.74 21.62
C MET A 314 10.74 -4.90 20.20
N ALA A 315 9.44 -5.20 20.08
CA ALA A 315 8.80 -5.37 18.78
C ALA A 315 8.86 -4.08 17.93
N ARG A 316 8.65 -2.93 18.57
CA ARG A 316 8.74 -1.61 17.95
C ARG A 316 10.14 -1.35 17.38
N GLU A 317 11.19 -1.71 18.11
CA GLU A 317 12.57 -1.52 17.63
C GLU A 317 12.93 -2.49 16.51
N ILE A 318 12.44 -3.72 16.51
CA ILE A 318 12.56 -4.64 15.37
C ILE A 318 11.94 -3.97 14.13
N ASN A 319 10.66 -3.59 14.22
CA ASN A 319 9.92 -2.99 13.10
C ASN A 319 10.53 -1.69 12.59
N ARG A 320 10.97 -0.82 13.51
CA ARG A 320 11.64 0.43 13.15
C ARG A 320 12.89 0.18 12.32
N ASN A 321 13.69 -0.81 12.68
CA ASN A 321 14.92 -1.12 11.95
C ASN A 321 14.65 -1.90 10.65
N GLU A 322 13.61 -2.73 10.60
CA GLU A 322 13.14 -3.36 9.35
C GLU A 322 12.74 -2.32 8.29
N TYR A 323 12.03 -1.26 8.71
CA TYR A 323 11.67 -0.15 7.82
C TYR A 323 12.89 0.42 7.09
N PHE A 324 13.98 0.70 7.81
CA PHE A 324 15.22 1.18 7.18
C PHE A 324 15.93 0.08 6.38
N PHE A 325 15.98 -1.14 6.92
CA PHE A 325 16.72 -2.26 6.34
C PHE A 325 16.18 -2.68 4.96
N PHE A 326 14.86 -2.91 4.85
CA PHE A 326 14.24 -3.45 3.64
C PHE A 326 13.89 -2.42 2.57
N GLN A 327 13.85 -1.13 2.92
CA GLN A 327 13.39 -0.11 2.00
C GLN A 327 14.49 0.28 1.00
N ASP A 328 14.19 0.13 -0.29
CA ASP A 328 15.14 0.36 -1.40
C ASP A 328 15.12 1.80 -1.94
N SER A 329 14.10 2.59 -1.60
CA SER A 329 13.96 3.99 -2.00
C SER A 329 13.74 4.90 -0.79
N SER A 330 14.32 6.10 -0.79
CA SER A 330 14.06 7.12 0.24
C SER A 330 12.54 7.33 0.43
N PRO A 331 12.04 7.50 1.66
CA PRO A 331 10.62 7.74 1.91
C PRO A 331 10.09 8.93 1.11
N ILE A 332 8.80 8.86 0.75
CA ILE A 332 8.10 9.81 -0.13
C ILE A 332 8.14 11.25 0.41
N SER A 333 8.23 11.42 1.72
CA SER A 333 8.29 12.69 2.43
C SER A 333 9.74 13.14 2.69
N VAL A 334 10.45 13.56 1.64
CA VAL A 334 11.70 14.33 1.75
C VAL A 334 11.31 15.81 1.80
N TYR A 335 11.46 16.45 2.96
CA TYR A 335 11.06 17.86 3.14
C TYR A 335 12.15 18.86 2.74
N ASP A 336 13.39 18.41 2.51
CA ASP A 336 14.52 19.27 2.13
C ASP A 336 15.28 18.77 0.89
N ASP A 337 14.78 19.17 -0.28
CA ASP A 337 15.44 18.93 -1.58
C ASP A 337 16.78 19.66 -1.74
N LYS A 338 17.06 20.70 -0.96
CA LYS A 338 18.28 21.50 -1.10
C LYS A 338 19.49 20.84 -0.43
N THR A 339 19.30 20.29 0.78
CA THR A 339 20.40 19.66 1.53
C THR A 339 20.40 18.14 1.44
N ARG A 340 19.25 17.53 1.10
CA ARG A 340 19.06 16.06 1.11
C ARG A 340 19.38 15.41 2.47
N THR A 341 19.36 16.19 3.57
CA THR A 341 19.72 15.72 4.91
C THR A 341 18.87 14.53 5.36
N ASP A 342 17.57 14.56 5.07
CA ASP A 342 16.65 13.46 5.40
C ASP A 342 17.03 12.16 4.65
N SER A 343 17.39 12.27 3.37
CA SER A 343 17.85 11.12 2.59
C SER A 343 19.20 10.56 3.10
N LEU A 344 20.14 11.43 3.46
CA LEU A 344 21.43 11.00 4.02
C LEU A 344 21.26 10.30 5.37
N ASN A 345 20.42 10.87 6.26
CA ASN A 345 20.09 10.26 7.54
C ASN A 345 19.41 8.89 7.36
N PHE A 346 18.52 8.77 6.38
CA PHE A 346 17.88 7.50 6.05
C PHE A 346 18.90 6.44 5.60
N VAL A 347 19.81 6.79 4.68
CA VAL A 347 20.87 5.89 4.21
C VAL A 347 21.79 5.46 5.36
N ASN A 348 22.17 6.40 6.22
CA ASN A 348 22.97 6.08 7.41
C ASN A 348 22.26 5.05 8.30
N ARG A 349 20.96 5.27 8.60
CA ARG A 349 20.16 4.32 9.39
C ARG A 349 20.03 2.95 8.72
N LYS A 350 19.86 2.89 7.40
CA LYS A 350 19.86 1.62 6.65
C LYS A 350 21.19 0.86 6.81
N ASN A 351 22.32 1.57 6.75
CA ASN A 351 23.65 0.97 6.93
C ASN A 351 23.93 0.53 8.37
N GLU A 352 23.37 1.22 9.37
CA GLU A 352 23.49 0.88 10.79
C GLU A 352 22.57 -0.27 11.23
N ALA A 353 21.47 -0.53 10.50
CA ALA A 353 20.45 -1.50 10.89
C ALA A 353 20.99 -2.92 11.18
N PRO A 354 21.92 -3.51 10.39
CA PRO A 354 22.49 -4.81 10.70
C PRO A 354 23.19 -4.88 12.07
N ASP A 355 24.01 -3.88 12.41
CA ASP A 355 24.70 -3.81 13.70
C ASP A 355 23.71 -3.62 14.86
N TYR A 356 22.65 -2.86 14.64
CA TYR A 356 21.59 -2.68 15.63
C TYR A 356 20.77 -3.97 15.84
N PHE A 357 20.48 -4.72 14.77
CA PHE A 357 19.84 -6.03 14.86
C PHE A 357 20.65 -7.02 15.69
N GLN A 358 21.98 -7.02 15.56
CA GLN A 358 22.84 -7.85 16.40
C GLN A 358 22.70 -7.50 17.89
N GLN A 359 22.66 -6.22 18.23
CA GLN A 359 22.47 -5.79 19.63
C GLN A 359 21.09 -6.15 20.18
N LEU A 360 20.03 -6.02 19.36
CA LEU A 360 18.68 -6.48 19.71
C LEU A 360 18.65 -7.99 19.92
N ARG A 361 19.36 -8.75 19.08
CA ARG A 361 19.44 -10.21 19.11
C ARG A 361 20.11 -10.70 20.39
N ASP A 362 21.23 -10.08 20.76
CA ASP A 362 21.95 -10.44 21.99
C ASP A 362 21.13 -10.10 23.24
N PHE A 363 20.43 -8.97 23.24
CA PHE A 363 19.49 -8.61 24.31
C PHE A 363 18.31 -9.59 24.40
N ALA A 364 17.71 -9.97 23.27
CA ALA A 364 16.60 -10.91 23.22
C ALA A 364 17.01 -12.30 23.73
N LEU A 365 18.18 -12.80 23.31
CA LEU A 365 18.71 -14.09 23.76
C LEU A 365 18.98 -14.08 25.28
N GLN A 366 19.60 -13.01 25.79
CA GLN A 366 19.80 -12.84 27.22
C GLN A 366 18.46 -12.80 27.98
N SER A 367 17.47 -12.12 27.41
CA SER A 367 16.13 -11.99 28.00
C SER A 367 15.36 -13.30 28.02
N ALA A 368 15.57 -14.19 27.03
CA ALA A 368 14.96 -15.52 27.00
C ALA A 368 15.36 -16.39 28.20
N GLY A 369 16.59 -16.25 28.69
CA GLY A 369 17.08 -16.91 29.91
C GLY A 369 16.69 -16.21 31.22
N ASN A 370 16.11 -15.01 31.16
CA ASN A 370 15.80 -14.21 32.34
C ASN A 370 14.39 -14.51 32.88
N THR A 371 14.33 -15.35 33.90
CA THR A 371 13.06 -15.75 34.54
C THR A 371 12.29 -14.58 35.18
N LYS A 372 12.95 -13.45 35.48
CA LYS A 372 12.28 -12.25 36.02
C LYS A 372 11.43 -11.55 34.96
N LEU A 373 11.91 -11.48 33.71
CA LEU A 373 11.14 -10.94 32.59
C LEU A 373 9.95 -11.86 32.29
N GLY A 374 10.20 -13.16 32.17
CA GLY A 374 9.19 -14.14 31.76
C GLY A 374 8.90 -14.07 30.26
N ASN A 375 7.88 -14.80 29.81
CA ASN A 375 7.54 -15.00 28.41
C ASN A 375 8.74 -15.40 27.51
N PRO A 376 9.46 -16.49 27.84
CA PRO A 376 10.59 -16.95 27.03
C PRO A 376 10.20 -17.28 25.58
N ALA A 377 8.93 -17.64 25.33
CA ALA A 377 8.40 -17.84 23.99
C ALA A 377 8.61 -16.61 23.09
N PHE A 378 8.28 -15.41 23.59
CA PHE A 378 8.45 -14.15 22.85
C PHE A 378 9.92 -13.86 22.57
N TRP A 379 10.78 -13.96 23.58
CA TRP A 379 12.20 -13.65 23.46
C TRP A 379 12.95 -14.60 22.54
N TYR A 380 12.68 -15.90 22.60
CA TYR A 380 13.22 -16.86 21.63
C TYR A 380 12.68 -16.60 20.21
N THR A 381 11.41 -16.23 20.06
CA THR A 381 10.83 -15.85 18.75
C THR A 381 11.48 -14.59 18.16
N ALA A 382 11.79 -13.59 18.99
CA ALA A 382 12.51 -12.39 18.56
C ALA A 382 13.97 -12.70 18.20
N THR A 383 14.63 -13.56 18.98
CA THR A 383 16.01 -14.00 18.71
C THR A 383 16.08 -14.76 17.38
N ALA A 384 15.21 -15.75 17.19
CA ALA A 384 15.14 -16.54 15.96
C ALA A 384 14.88 -15.68 14.72
N TYR A 385 14.05 -14.65 14.86
CA TYR A 385 13.80 -13.71 13.77
C TYR A 385 15.05 -12.92 13.37
N LEU A 386 15.78 -12.42 14.35
CA LEU A 386 16.99 -11.64 14.09
C LEU A 386 18.12 -12.51 13.56
N ASP A 387 18.23 -13.77 14.01
CA ASP A 387 19.13 -14.76 13.41
C ASP A 387 18.75 -15.04 11.94
N TYR A 388 17.45 -15.13 11.62
CA TYR A 388 16.96 -15.29 10.24
C TYR A 388 17.36 -14.09 9.35
N LEU A 389 17.19 -12.85 9.84
CA LEU A 389 17.60 -11.65 9.11
C LEU A 389 19.13 -11.61 8.88
N ALA A 390 19.91 -12.07 9.86
CA ALA A 390 21.36 -12.23 9.75
C ALA A 390 21.79 -13.41 8.85
N LYS A 391 20.84 -14.19 8.32
CA LYS A 391 21.06 -15.44 7.57
C LYS A 391 21.79 -16.53 8.36
N ALA A 392 21.78 -16.44 9.68
CA ALA A 392 22.27 -17.47 10.60
C ALA A 392 21.20 -18.56 10.78
N TYR A 393 20.82 -19.24 9.69
CA TYR A 393 19.70 -20.18 9.68
C TYR A 393 19.80 -21.32 10.71
N PRO A 394 20.97 -21.91 11.02
CA PRO A 394 21.10 -22.89 12.10
C PRO A 394 20.73 -22.34 13.48
N ASP A 395 21.14 -21.11 13.79
CA ASP A 395 20.83 -20.44 15.05
C ASP A 395 19.35 -20.05 15.10
N ALA A 396 18.82 -19.53 13.99
CA ALA A 396 17.40 -19.23 13.83
C ALA A 396 16.53 -20.47 14.09
N LYS A 397 16.91 -21.62 13.53
CA LYS A 397 16.22 -22.89 13.75
C LYS A 397 16.25 -23.30 15.22
N THR A 398 17.43 -23.24 15.84
CA THR A 398 17.62 -23.60 17.25
C THR A 398 16.74 -22.75 18.16
N ASN A 399 16.77 -21.43 18.00
CA ASN A 399 15.98 -20.51 18.81
C ASN A 399 14.47 -20.63 18.53
N LEU A 400 14.06 -20.91 17.28
CA LEU A 400 12.66 -21.10 16.94
C LEU A 400 12.08 -22.40 17.52
N ASP A 401 12.88 -23.47 17.59
CA ASP A 401 12.51 -24.72 18.25
C ASP A 401 12.33 -24.50 19.76
N LEU A 402 13.26 -23.75 20.38
CA LEU A 402 13.14 -23.35 21.79
C LEU A 402 11.85 -22.55 22.02
N ALA A 403 11.54 -21.58 21.15
CA ALA A 403 10.29 -20.80 21.22
C ALA A 403 9.05 -21.69 21.18
N THR A 404 9.03 -22.69 20.28
CA THR A 404 7.88 -23.60 20.09
C THR A 404 7.64 -24.50 21.32
N GLN A 405 8.69 -24.79 22.08
CA GLN A 405 8.60 -25.58 23.32
C GLN A 405 8.07 -24.76 24.51
N GLN A 406 8.08 -23.43 24.43
CA GLN A 406 7.59 -22.57 25.50
C GLN A 406 6.07 -22.38 25.44
N PRO A 407 5.36 -22.37 26.59
CA PRO A 407 3.94 -22.09 26.61
C PRO A 407 3.66 -20.61 26.30
N THR A 408 2.62 -20.35 25.52
CA THR A 408 2.07 -19.00 25.34
C THR A 408 0.56 -19.03 25.16
N THR A 409 -0.12 -18.05 25.75
CA THR A 409 -1.55 -17.78 25.55
C THR A 409 -1.80 -16.74 24.46
N ASN A 410 -0.77 -16.01 24.00
CA ASN A 410 -0.92 -15.02 22.93
C ASN A 410 -1.12 -15.74 21.58
N PRO A 411 -2.31 -15.65 20.96
CA PRO A 411 -2.57 -16.31 19.68
C PRO A 411 -1.72 -15.72 18.54
N MET A 412 -1.37 -14.44 18.60
CA MET A 412 -0.54 -13.83 17.57
C MET A 412 0.91 -14.27 17.66
N LEU A 413 1.45 -14.46 18.87
CA LEU A 413 2.79 -15.03 19.02
C LEU A 413 2.87 -16.44 18.42
N LYS A 414 1.82 -17.27 18.60
CA LYS A 414 1.74 -18.58 17.94
C LYS A 414 1.76 -18.45 16.41
N LYS A 415 1.01 -17.48 15.85
CA LYS A 415 1.04 -17.20 14.41
C LYS A 415 2.41 -16.71 13.95
N GLN A 416 3.09 -15.87 14.73
CA GLN A 416 4.43 -15.37 14.44
C GLN A 416 5.46 -16.51 14.35
N ILE A 417 5.41 -17.46 15.29
CA ILE A 417 6.29 -18.64 15.28
C ILE A 417 6.08 -19.44 13.99
N VAL A 418 4.83 -19.73 13.62
CA VAL A 418 4.50 -20.47 12.39
C VAL A 418 4.91 -19.69 11.13
N LEU A 419 4.75 -18.37 11.12
CA LEU A 419 5.19 -17.50 10.02
C LEU A 419 6.71 -17.57 9.83
N GLN A 420 7.47 -17.54 10.93
CA GLN A 420 8.92 -17.68 10.88
C GLN A 420 9.37 -19.08 10.46
N GLN A 421 8.62 -20.14 10.81
CA GLN A 421 8.90 -21.49 10.31
C GLN A 421 8.79 -21.55 8.78
N MET A 422 7.76 -20.93 8.20
CA MET A 422 7.61 -20.82 6.74
C MET A 422 8.79 -20.08 6.09
N LEU A 423 9.13 -18.91 6.62
CA LEU A 423 10.24 -18.08 6.11
C LEU A 423 11.58 -18.82 6.19
N LEU A 424 11.88 -19.39 7.37
CA LEU A 424 13.12 -20.12 7.60
C LEU A 424 13.22 -21.37 6.72
N LEU A 425 12.17 -22.18 6.64
CA LEU A 425 12.12 -23.37 5.79
C LEU A 425 12.40 -23.00 4.32
N THR A 426 11.78 -21.92 3.84
CA THR A 426 11.97 -21.45 2.46
C THR A 426 13.41 -20.99 2.21
N ALA A 427 13.95 -20.16 3.10
CA ALA A 427 15.27 -19.57 2.95
C ALA A 427 16.39 -20.63 3.02
N GLN A 428 16.33 -21.55 3.97
CA GLN A 428 17.36 -22.58 4.18
C GLN A 428 17.31 -23.73 3.14
N THR A 429 16.20 -23.90 2.43
CA THR A 429 16.05 -25.00 1.46
C THR A 429 16.83 -24.69 0.18
N GLU A 430 17.91 -25.40 -0.10
CA GLU A 430 18.64 -25.26 -1.36
C GLU A 430 17.95 -25.98 -2.54
N THR A 431 17.46 -27.19 -2.29
CA THR A 431 16.79 -28.05 -3.30
C THR A 431 15.42 -28.47 -2.80
N LEU A 432 14.41 -28.35 -3.66
CA LEU A 432 13.02 -28.69 -3.32
C LEU A 432 12.80 -30.21 -3.39
N SER A 433 12.31 -30.79 -2.29
CA SER A 433 11.85 -32.18 -2.21
C SER A 433 10.32 -32.21 -2.02
N PRO A 434 9.65 -33.34 -2.32
CA PRO A 434 8.22 -33.48 -2.08
C PRO A 434 7.79 -33.19 -0.63
N ASP A 435 8.63 -33.51 0.35
CA ASP A 435 8.35 -33.24 1.77
C ASP A 435 8.37 -31.74 2.07
N VAL A 436 9.37 -31.01 1.52
CA VAL A 436 9.45 -29.56 1.68
C VAL A 436 8.30 -28.88 0.94
N GLU A 437 7.98 -29.32 -0.28
CA GLU A 437 6.81 -28.85 -1.03
C GLU A 437 5.52 -29.00 -0.20
N ASN A 438 5.29 -30.17 0.40
CA ASN A 438 4.10 -30.46 1.21
C ASN A 438 4.00 -29.58 2.47
N GLN A 439 5.12 -29.25 3.10
CA GLN A 439 5.15 -28.35 4.24
C GLN A 439 4.87 -26.90 3.81
N LEU A 440 5.58 -26.41 2.80
CA LEU A 440 5.46 -25.03 2.33
C LEU A 440 4.08 -24.71 1.79
N ILE A 441 3.45 -25.61 1.04
CA ILE A 441 2.08 -25.38 0.56
C ILE A 441 1.06 -25.35 1.70
N GLY A 442 1.31 -26.06 2.81
CA GLY A 442 0.51 -25.93 4.04
C GLY A 442 0.60 -24.53 4.65
N TYR A 443 1.80 -23.95 4.71
CA TYR A 443 1.96 -22.57 5.18
C TYR A 443 1.35 -21.55 4.22
N LEU A 444 1.52 -21.72 2.91
CA LEU A 444 0.92 -20.83 1.92
C LEU A 444 -0.63 -20.84 1.98
N GLU A 445 -1.25 -21.99 2.21
CA GLU A 445 -2.70 -22.07 2.45
C GLU A 445 -3.12 -21.38 3.76
N GLN A 446 -2.29 -21.44 4.79
CA GLN A 446 -2.57 -20.82 6.08
C GLN A 446 -2.46 -19.28 6.06
N PHE A 447 -1.49 -18.74 5.33
CA PHE A 447 -1.19 -17.30 5.31
C PHE A 447 -1.68 -16.57 4.05
N GLY A 448 -2.10 -17.30 3.01
CA GLY A 448 -2.71 -16.70 1.82
C GLY A 448 -4.00 -15.96 2.17
N ASN A 449 -4.24 -14.81 1.54
CA ASN A 449 -5.36 -13.92 1.82
C ASN A 449 -5.40 -13.48 3.29
N SER A 450 -4.29 -12.94 3.79
CA SER A 450 -4.27 -12.27 5.10
C SER A 450 -4.76 -10.83 4.99
N THR A 451 -5.29 -10.28 6.08
CA THR A 451 -5.55 -8.84 6.25
C THR A 451 -4.41 -8.11 6.97
N SER A 452 -3.39 -8.84 7.42
CA SER A 452 -2.16 -8.28 8.01
C SER A 452 -1.08 -8.17 6.95
N PHE A 453 -0.57 -6.96 6.72
CA PHE A 453 0.53 -6.73 5.78
C PHE A 453 1.79 -7.52 6.15
N HIS A 454 2.08 -7.76 7.43
CA HIS A 454 3.22 -8.57 7.87
C HIS A 454 3.15 -10.02 7.35
N MET A 455 1.95 -10.63 7.42
CA MET A 455 1.73 -11.99 6.92
C MET A 455 1.73 -12.01 5.40
N THR A 456 1.12 -11.00 4.75
CA THR A 456 1.15 -10.87 3.28
C THR A 456 2.58 -10.71 2.77
N ASN A 457 3.38 -9.85 3.39
CA ASN A 457 4.80 -9.67 3.08
C ASN A 457 5.53 -11.01 3.11
N ALA A 458 5.37 -11.78 4.18
CA ALA A 458 6.01 -13.08 4.34
C ALA A 458 5.50 -14.13 3.32
N PHE A 459 4.20 -14.12 3.01
CA PHE A 459 3.59 -14.97 1.99
C PHE A 459 4.16 -14.65 0.60
N VAL A 460 4.20 -13.36 0.23
CA VAL A 460 4.74 -12.88 -1.04
C VAL A 460 6.22 -13.21 -1.16
N GLU A 461 7.01 -12.96 -0.11
CA GLU A 461 8.44 -13.27 -0.09
C GLU A 461 8.70 -14.78 -0.26
N THR A 462 7.91 -15.60 0.43
CA THR A 462 7.96 -17.06 0.28
C THR A 462 7.65 -17.49 -1.16
N CYS A 463 6.60 -16.93 -1.76
CA CYS A 463 6.25 -17.21 -3.15
C CYS A 463 7.36 -16.81 -4.13
N LYS A 464 7.98 -15.63 -3.93
CA LYS A 464 9.10 -15.15 -4.75
C LYS A 464 10.31 -16.08 -4.66
N GLN A 465 10.72 -16.46 -3.46
CA GLN A 465 11.86 -17.37 -3.28
C GLN A 465 11.59 -18.75 -3.87
N LEU A 466 10.38 -19.29 -3.70
CA LEU A 466 10.03 -20.57 -4.31
C LEU A 466 10.02 -20.49 -5.84
N ALA A 467 9.45 -19.44 -6.42
CA ALA A 467 9.47 -19.22 -7.86
C ALA A 467 10.91 -19.19 -8.41
N GLN A 468 11.83 -18.50 -7.71
CA GLN A 468 13.24 -18.48 -8.07
C GLN A 468 13.90 -19.86 -7.99
N LYS A 469 13.59 -20.68 -6.97
CA LYS A 469 14.10 -22.05 -6.84
C LYS A 469 13.61 -22.96 -7.98
N TYR A 470 12.41 -22.74 -8.50
CA TYR A 470 11.93 -23.39 -9.74
C TYR A 470 12.49 -22.79 -11.03
N GLY A 471 13.30 -21.72 -10.95
CA GLY A 471 14.03 -21.12 -12.07
C GLY A 471 13.40 -19.86 -12.66
N TYR A 472 12.44 -19.23 -11.99
CA TYR A 472 11.93 -17.92 -12.40
C TYR A 472 13.07 -16.89 -12.48
N GLY A 473 13.09 -16.09 -13.55
CA GLY A 473 14.07 -15.01 -13.74
C GLY A 473 15.47 -15.45 -14.21
N LYS A 474 15.75 -16.76 -14.35
CA LYS A 474 16.99 -17.22 -14.98
C LYS A 474 16.96 -16.88 -16.49
N PRO A 475 17.98 -16.19 -17.04
CA PRO A 475 18.04 -15.95 -18.47
C PRO A 475 18.10 -17.31 -19.19
N VAL A 476 17.30 -17.47 -20.24
CA VAL A 476 17.50 -18.54 -21.22
C VAL A 476 18.87 -18.25 -21.84
N GLU A 477 19.88 -19.07 -21.54
CA GLU A 477 21.15 -19.00 -22.27
C GLU A 477 20.83 -19.14 -23.75
N LYS A 478 21.20 -18.14 -24.56
CA LYS A 478 21.10 -18.26 -26.02
C LYS A 478 21.94 -19.46 -26.43
N GLU A 479 21.30 -20.49 -27.00
CA GLU A 479 22.02 -21.53 -27.73
C GLU A 479 22.74 -20.89 -28.92
N SER A 480 24.00 -20.49 -28.74
CA SER A 480 24.89 -20.23 -29.86
C SER A 480 25.30 -21.58 -30.44
N GLY A 481 24.58 -22.01 -31.47
CA GLY A 481 24.86 -23.22 -32.24
C GLY A 481 26.24 -23.12 -32.91
N GLY A 482 27.21 -23.83 -32.36
CA GLY A 482 28.45 -24.20 -33.03
C GLY A 482 28.43 -25.70 -33.33
N TRP A 483 28.64 -26.05 -34.60
CA TRP A 483 28.62 -27.42 -35.16
C TRP A 483 29.51 -28.45 -34.41
N LEU A 484 30.43 -28.02 -33.53
CA LEU A 484 31.34 -28.92 -32.80
C LEU A 484 31.04 -29.11 -31.30
N ALA A 485 29.93 -28.60 -30.75
CA ALA A 485 29.62 -28.70 -29.32
C ALA A 485 29.01 -30.06 -28.87
N GLY A 486 29.26 -31.15 -29.61
CA GLY A 486 28.50 -32.39 -29.53
C GLY A 486 28.96 -33.46 -28.53
N CYS A 487 30.07 -33.33 -27.80
CA CYS A 487 30.59 -34.49 -27.04
C CYS A 487 30.88 -34.30 -25.54
N PHE A 488 30.87 -33.09 -24.96
CA PHE A 488 31.10 -32.94 -23.51
C PHE A 488 30.38 -31.73 -22.90
N ARG A 489 29.05 -31.72 -22.92
CA ARG A 489 28.26 -30.80 -22.08
C ARG A 489 27.43 -31.58 -21.07
N SER A 490 27.74 -31.41 -19.79
CA SER A 490 26.72 -31.53 -18.74
C SER A 490 25.62 -30.50 -19.05
N LYS A 491 24.35 -30.94 -19.13
CA LYS A 491 23.20 -30.04 -19.30
C LYS A 491 23.28 -28.90 -18.28
N SER A 492 23.57 -27.68 -18.72
CA SER A 492 23.29 -26.49 -17.91
C SER A 492 21.77 -26.40 -17.73
N GLY A 493 21.33 -26.20 -16.48
CA GLY A 493 19.97 -26.45 -16.02
C GLY A 493 18.90 -25.54 -16.65
N GLN A 494 18.33 -25.99 -17.75
CA GLN A 494 17.03 -25.52 -18.22
C GLN A 494 15.95 -26.11 -17.29
N SER A 495 15.13 -25.26 -16.66
CA SER A 495 14.01 -25.71 -15.84
C SER A 495 13.06 -26.58 -16.66
N ASP A 496 12.61 -27.70 -16.12
CA ASP A 496 11.62 -28.54 -16.78
C ASP A 496 10.24 -27.85 -16.88
N ALA A 497 9.33 -28.41 -17.68
CA ALA A 497 8.01 -27.83 -17.90
C ALA A 497 7.17 -27.72 -16.60
N PRO A 498 7.11 -28.73 -15.71
CA PRO A 498 6.44 -28.59 -14.41
C PRO A 498 7.02 -27.48 -13.54
N SER A 499 8.35 -27.38 -13.43
CA SER A 499 9.02 -26.32 -12.65
C SER A 499 8.71 -24.94 -13.21
N THR A 500 8.73 -24.80 -14.54
CA THR A 500 8.34 -23.56 -15.22
C THR A 500 6.90 -23.16 -14.91
N ALA A 501 5.97 -24.13 -14.85
CA ALA A 501 4.59 -23.88 -14.48
C ALA A 501 4.44 -23.47 -13.01
N LYS A 502 5.09 -24.20 -12.09
CA LYS A 502 5.11 -23.88 -10.65
C LYS A 502 5.67 -22.47 -10.40
N ALA A 503 6.76 -22.12 -11.08
CA ALA A 503 7.37 -20.79 -11.02
C ALA A 503 6.38 -19.68 -11.41
N PHE A 504 5.62 -19.86 -12.50
CA PHE A 504 4.60 -18.90 -12.91
C PHE A 504 3.47 -18.80 -11.87
N LEU A 505 2.92 -19.93 -11.41
CA LEU A 505 1.80 -19.94 -10.45
C LEU A 505 2.18 -19.28 -9.12
N LEU A 506 3.38 -19.54 -8.60
CA LEU A 506 3.90 -18.87 -7.41
C LEU A 506 4.12 -17.38 -7.63
N THR A 507 4.61 -16.98 -8.81
CA THR A 507 4.73 -15.56 -9.16
C THR A 507 3.35 -14.90 -9.21
N ALA A 508 2.36 -15.55 -9.80
CA ALA A 508 0.98 -15.06 -9.86
C ALA A 508 0.36 -14.90 -8.46
N LEU A 509 0.65 -15.79 -7.51
CA LEU A 509 0.22 -15.67 -6.11
C LEU A 509 0.75 -14.41 -5.42
N THR A 510 1.83 -13.80 -5.91
CA THR A 510 2.29 -12.51 -5.36
C THR A 510 1.38 -11.34 -5.71
N SER A 511 0.36 -11.54 -6.55
CA SER A 511 -0.50 -10.47 -7.02
C SER A 511 -1.69 -10.19 -6.09
N SER A 512 -2.10 -8.93 -6.01
CA SER A 512 -3.30 -8.56 -5.26
C SER A 512 -4.58 -9.09 -5.90
N GLN A 513 -4.61 -9.33 -7.21
CA GLN A 513 -5.78 -9.85 -7.91
C GLN A 513 -6.12 -11.30 -7.54
N LEU A 514 -5.14 -12.08 -7.07
CA LEU A 514 -5.40 -13.42 -6.53
C LEU A 514 -5.66 -13.40 -5.02
N ASN A 515 -5.57 -12.23 -4.37
CA ASN A 515 -5.98 -12.05 -2.97
C ASN A 515 -7.50 -11.96 -2.86
N ARG A 516 -8.10 -12.87 -2.09
CA ARG A 516 -9.56 -12.99 -1.91
C ARG A 516 -10.15 -12.02 -0.90
N ASN A 517 -9.31 -11.22 -0.22
CA ASN A 517 -9.77 -10.21 0.74
C ASN A 517 -9.95 -8.81 0.12
N ASP A 518 -9.72 -8.65 -1.18
CA ASP A 518 -9.78 -7.37 -1.92
C ASP A 518 -8.84 -6.28 -1.36
N LEU A 519 -7.87 -6.64 -0.50
CA LEU A 519 -6.85 -5.74 0.04
C LEU A 519 -5.60 -5.74 -0.85
N TYR A 520 -5.16 -4.54 -1.20
CA TYR A 520 -3.87 -4.30 -1.84
C TYR A 520 -2.84 -3.92 -0.78
N PHE A 521 -1.62 -4.43 -0.93
CA PHE A 521 -0.46 -4.17 -0.08
C PHE A 521 0.71 -3.89 -1.01
N ASP A 522 1.63 -3.02 -0.62
CA ASP A 522 2.80 -2.61 -1.41
C ASP A 522 3.69 -3.75 -1.88
N SER A 523 3.74 -4.83 -1.10
CA SER A 523 4.51 -6.03 -1.45
C SER A 523 3.91 -6.80 -2.62
N HIS A 524 2.61 -6.62 -2.91
CA HIS A 524 1.95 -7.29 -4.02
C HIS A 524 2.49 -6.81 -5.38
N SER A 525 2.46 -7.73 -6.33
CA SER A 525 2.66 -7.45 -7.76
C SER A 525 1.32 -7.20 -8.45
N ASP A 526 1.34 -6.72 -9.70
CA ASP A 526 0.16 -6.67 -10.55
C ASP A 526 0.10 -7.95 -11.40
N LEU A 527 -1.00 -8.72 -11.29
CA LEU A 527 -1.20 -9.95 -12.07
C LEU A 527 -1.14 -9.68 -13.57
N TYR A 528 -1.69 -8.56 -14.02
CA TYR A 528 -1.72 -8.23 -15.45
C TYR A 528 -0.32 -7.98 -15.99
N ASP A 529 0.60 -7.43 -15.19
CA ASP A 529 1.99 -7.26 -15.61
C ASP A 529 2.76 -8.59 -15.64
N ILE A 530 2.47 -9.50 -14.70
CA ILE A 530 3.00 -10.86 -14.71
C ILE A 530 2.53 -11.60 -15.97
N GLU A 531 1.23 -11.58 -16.24
CA GLU A 531 0.63 -12.14 -17.45
C GLU A 531 1.19 -11.45 -18.71
N ASP A 532 1.35 -10.12 -18.69
CA ASP A 532 1.76 -9.36 -19.86
C ASP A 532 3.21 -9.58 -20.30
N THR A 533 4.04 -10.02 -19.37
CA THR A 533 5.46 -10.26 -19.60
C THR A 533 5.81 -11.75 -19.73
N THR A 534 4.83 -12.65 -19.57
CA THR A 534 5.05 -14.10 -19.66
C THR A 534 4.87 -14.62 -21.09
N SER A 535 5.81 -15.43 -21.57
CA SER A 535 5.77 -16.01 -22.93
C SER A 535 4.65 -17.04 -23.11
N SER A 536 4.18 -17.23 -24.34
CA SER A 536 3.20 -18.28 -24.68
C SER A 536 3.74 -19.68 -24.35
N ALA A 537 5.05 -19.91 -24.51
CA ALA A 537 5.70 -21.18 -24.18
C ALA A 537 5.58 -21.52 -22.69
N THR A 538 5.79 -20.54 -21.82
CA THR A 538 5.57 -20.69 -20.37
C THR A 538 4.11 -21.01 -20.06
N ILE A 539 3.17 -20.26 -20.65
CA ILE A 539 1.74 -20.51 -20.39
C ILE A 539 1.28 -21.87 -20.93
N ARG A 540 1.86 -22.36 -22.04
CA ARG A 540 1.60 -23.73 -22.54
C ARG A 540 1.99 -24.77 -21.50
N ASN A 541 3.15 -24.60 -20.83
CA ASN A 541 3.55 -25.47 -19.72
C ASN A 541 2.57 -25.39 -18.56
N VAL A 542 2.04 -24.20 -18.23
CA VAL A 542 1.04 -24.01 -17.17
C VAL A 542 -0.28 -24.72 -17.51
N VAL A 543 -0.76 -24.61 -18.75
CA VAL A 543 -1.96 -25.33 -19.22
C VAL A 543 -1.74 -26.84 -19.14
N GLN A 544 -0.60 -27.35 -19.60
CA GLN A 544 -0.27 -28.77 -19.51
C GLN A 544 -0.18 -29.25 -18.05
N PHE A 545 0.40 -28.43 -17.17
CA PHE A 545 0.49 -28.69 -15.74
C PHE A 545 -0.91 -28.75 -15.09
N ALA A 546 -1.78 -27.79 -15.39
CA ALA A 546 -3.14 -27.72 -14.86
C ALA A 546 -4.06 -28.84 -15.36
N THR A 547 -3.78 -29.39 -16.55
CA THR A 547 -4.56 -30.47 -17.18
C THR A 547 -3.91 -31.84 -17.02
N ASN A 548 -2.80 -31.95 -16.28
CA ASN A 548 -2.14 -33.21 -16.01
C ASN A 548 -3.13 -34.18 -15.31
N PRO A 549 -3.36 -35.40 -15.83
CA PRO A 549 -4.27 -36.37 -15.23
C PRO A 549 -3.77 -36.93 -13.88
N ASN A 550 -2.46 -36.84 -13.61
CA ASN A 550 -1.84 -37.34 -12.39
C ASN A 550 -1.02 -36.24 -11.67
N PRO A 551 -1.67 -35.17 -11.17
CA PRO A 551 -0.96 -34.11 -10.46
C PRO A 551 -0.55 -34.57 -9.07
N THR A 552 0.62 -34.13 -8.59
CA THR A 552 1.03 -34.40 -7.21
C THR A 552 0.12 -33.66 -6.22
N GLY A 553 0.17 -34.04 -4.94
CA GLY A 553 -0.60 -33.35 -3.90
C GLY A 553 -0.26 -31.86 -3.78
N PHE A 554 1.02 -31.50 -4.01
CA PHE A 554 1.47 -30.12 -4.09
C PHE A 554 0.84 -29.39 -5.30
N ASP A 555 0.88 -30.01 -6.49
CA ASP A 555 0.38 -29.40 -7.72
C ASP A 555 -1.12 -29.05 -7.62
N GLN A 556 -1.92 -29.98 -7.09
CA GLN A 556 -3.36 -29.78 -6.89
C GLN A 556 -3.64 -28.60 -5.96
N ARG A 557 -2.89 -28.51 -4.84
CA ARG A 557 -3.05 -27.46 -3.84
C ARG A 557 -2.59 -26.11 -4.35
N LEU A 558 -1.49 -26.06 -5.11
CA LEU A 558 -0.99 -24.83 -5.73
C LEU A 558 -2.01 -24.27 -6.74
N LEU A 559 -2.58 -25.11 -7.61
CA LEU A 559 -3.63 -24.70 -8.55
C LEU A 559 -4.86 -24.18 -7.80
N LYS A 560 -5.32 -24.90 -6.77
CA LYS A 560 -6.45 -24.48 -5.93
C LYS A 560 -6.19 -23.14 -5.23
N LEU A 561 -4.96 -22.88 -4.79
CA LEU A 561 -4.59 -21.64 -4.14
C LEU A 561 -4.68 -20.46 -5.12
N THR A 562 -4.17 -20.63 -6.35
CA THR A 562 -4.26 -19.59 -7.40
C THR A 562 -5.69 -19.33 -7.87
N GLY A 563 -6.56 -20.35 -7.85
CA GLY A 563 -7.94 -20.24 -8.34
C GLY A 563 -8.06 -20.12 -9.86
N PHE A 564 -6.98 -20.35 -10.62
CA PHE A 564 -7.05 -20.37 -12.07
C PHE A 564 -7.96 -21.49 -12.57
N THR A 565 -8.88 -21.15 -13.47
CA THR A 565 -9.71 -22.11 -14.18
C THR A 565 -9.12 -22.45 -15.54
N ASN A 566 -9.54 -23.58 -16.14
CA ASN A 566 -9.13 -23.93 -17.51
C ASN A 566 -9.47 -22.80 -18.51
N ASP A 567 -10.67 -22.22 -18.42
CA ASP A 567 -11.07 -21.08 -19.26
C ASP A 567 -10.10 -19.90 -19.11
N ALA A 568 -9.69 -19.56 -17.88
CA ALA A 568 -8.76 -18.47 -17.62
C ALA A 568 -7.37 -18.78 -18.20
N LEU A 569 -6.86 -20.00 -18.05
CA LEU A 569 -5.55 -20.40 -18.55
C LEU A 569 -5.50 -20.46 -20.09
N TYR A 570 -6.55 -21.00 -20.74
CA TYR A 570 -6.62 -21.01 -22.21
C TYR A 570 -6.84 -19.61 -22.80
N LEU A 571 -7.59 -18.75 -22.11
CA LEU A 571 -7.70 -17.34 -22.47
C LEU A 571 -6.35 -16.63 -22.35
N LEU A 572 -5.60 -16.84 -21.27
CA LEU A 572 -4.26 -16.30 -21.11
C LEU A 572 -3.31 -16.85 -22.19
N LEU A 573 -3.36 -18.15 -22.48
CA LEU A 573 -2.54 -18.77 -23.54
C LEU A 573 -2.80 -18.11 -24.89
N GLY A 574 -4.06 -17.99 -25.30
CA GLY A 574 -4.39 -17.36 -26.58
C GLY A 574 -4.01 -15.88 -26.63
N ARG A 575 -4.12 -15.14 -25.51
CA ARG A 575 -3.60 -13.76 -25.42
C ARG A 575 -2.10 -13.69 -25.68
N ARG A 576 -1.31 -14.65 -25.17
CA ARG A 576 0.16 -14.67 -25.37
C ARG A 576 0.56 -15.11 -26.76
N LEU A 577 -0.12 -16.12 -27.30
CA LEU A 577 0.04 -16.50 -28.70
C LEU A 577 -0.27 -15.34 -29.65
N LEU A 578 -1.32 -14.53 -29.37
CA LEU A 578 -1.62 -13.35 -30.18
C LEU A 578 -0.61 -12.22 -30.03
N ALA A 579 -0.08 -11.97 -28.83
CA ALA A 579 1.01 -11.01 -28.63
C ALA A 579 2.29 -11.42 -29.41
N GLU A 580 2.45 -12.72 -29.67
CA GLU A 580 3.54 -13.31 -30.45
C GLU A 580 3.15 -13.56 -31.93
N ASN A 581 1.99 -13.07 -32.39
CA ASN A 581 1.45 -13.21 -33.75
C ASN A 581 1.21 -14.66 -34.23
N GLN A 582 0.96 -15.60 -33.31
CA GLN A 582 0.65 -17.00 -33.61
C GLN A 582 -0.88 -17.22 -33.71
N TYR A 583 -1.49 -16.78 -34.83
CA TYR A 583 -2.96 -16.76 -34.98
C TYR A 583 -3.60 -18.16 -34.96
N ALA A 584 -2.94 -19.17 -35.55
CA ALA A 584 -3.50 -20.52 -35.64
C ALA A 584 -3.57 -21.19 -34.26
N GLU A 585 -2.45 -21.18 -33.54
CA GLU A 585 -2.35 -21.71 -32.19
C GLU A 585 -3.25 -20.92 -31.22
N ALA A 586 -3.36 -19.60 -31.39
CA ALA A 586 -4.30 -18.80 -30.59
C ALA A 586 -5.76 -19.21 -30.85
N ALA A 587 -6.13 -19.53 -32.09
CA ALA A 587 -7.46 -20.01 -32.43
C ALA A 587 -7.76 -21.35 -31.74
N GLU A 588 -6.77 -22.25 -31.66
CA GLU A 588 -6.87 -23.52 -30.92
C GLU A 588 -7.02 -23.28 -29.41
N ALA A 589 -6.22 -22.40 -28.83
CA ALA A 589 -6.33 -22.05 -27.41
C ALA A 589 -7.72 -21.46 -27.09
N TYR A 590 -8.20 -20.50 -27.86
CA TYR A 590 -9.53 -19.88 -27.65
C TYR A 590 -10.69 -20.84 -27.91
N ALA A 591 -10.50 -21.87 -28.74
CA ALA A 591 -11.52 -22.91 -28.93
C ALA A 591 -11.76 -23.75 -27.66
N ASN A 592 -10.79 -23.79 -26.73
CA ASN A 592 -10.91 -24.46 -25.44
C ASN A 592 -11.54 -23.59 -24.34
N VAL A 593 -11.85 -22.31 -24.63
CA VAL A 593 -12.55 -21.44 -23.70
C VAL A 593 -14.07 -21.56 -23.92
N SER A 594 -14.82 -21.65 -22.82
CA SER A 594 -16.28 -21.73 -22.85
C SER A 594 -16.91 -20.61 -23.70
N GLN A 595 -17.84 -20.98 -24.58
CA GLN A 595 -18.56 -20.02 -25.44
C GLN A 595 -19.33 -18.95 -24.66
N LYS A 596 -19.70 -19.24 -23.40
CA LYS A 596 -20.38 -18.28 -22.53
C LYS A 596 -19.49 -17.06 -22.24
N THR A 597 -18.18 -17.26 -22.10
CA THR A 597 -17.20 -16.21 -21.79
C THR A 597 -17.23 -15.08 -22.81
N TRP A 598 -17.47 -15.40 -24.08
CA TRP A 598 -17.55 -14.42 -25.18
C TRP A 598 -18.81 -13.55 -25.16
N LYS A 599 -19.81 -13.92 -24.35
CA LYS A 599 -21.10 -13.21 -24.23
C LYS A 599 -21.23 -12.42 -22.94
N THR A 600 -20.20 -12.42 -22.09
CA THR A 600 -20.18 -11.72 -20.80
C THR A 600 -19.15 -10.61 -20.80
N GLU A 601 -19.22 -9.72 -19.80
CA GLU A 601 -18.17 -8.72 -19.60
C GLU A 601 -16.82 -9.39 -19.32
N PRO A 602 -15.69 -8.82 -19.79
CA PRO A 602 -15.59 -7.58 -20.58
C PRO A 602 -15.82 -7.74 -22.09
N PHE A 603 -16.00 -8.95 -22.63
CA PHE A 603 -16.10 -9.19 -24.07
C PHE A 603 -17.33 -8.57 -24.72
N SER A 604 -18.48 -8.58 -24.04
CA SER A 604 -19.72 -7.96 -24.54
C SER A 604 -19.59 -6.45 -24.81
N SER A 605 -18.80 -5.75 -23.98
CA SER A 605 -18.55 -4.32 -24.15
C SER A 605 -17.43 -4.04 -25.15
N TYR A 606 -16.29 -4.72 -24.99
CA TYR A 606 -15.05 -4.32 -25.65
C TYR A 606 -14.74 -5.08 -26.95
N PHE A 607 -15.43 -6.18 -27.25
CA PHE A 607 -15.33 -6.88 -28.54
C PHE A 607 -16.65 -6.80 -29.33
N SER A 608 -17.24 -5.60 -29.36
CA SER A 608 -18.56 -5.32 -29.96
C SER A 608 -18.51 -4.70 -31.37
N GLU A 609 -17.31 -4.34 -31.84
CA GLU A 609 -17.07 -3.76 -33.17
C GLU A 609 -16.38 -4.75 -34.12
N ASN A 610 -16.62 -4.60 -35.42
CA ASN A 610 -16.00 -5.48 -36.42
C ASN A 610 -14.46 -5.34 -36.40
N PRO A 611 -13.71 -6.42 -36.08
CA PRO A 611 -12.27 -6.38 -35.94
C PRO A 611 -11.52 -6.29 -37.28
N PHE A 612 -12.19 -6.43 -38.42
CA PHE A 612 -11.60 -6.24 -39.76
C PHE A 612 -11.85 -4.83 -40.33
N VAL A 613 -12.48 -3.94 -39.57
CA VAL A 613 -12.74 -2.56 -39.98
C VAL A 613 -11.99 -1.62 -39.05
N VAL A 614 -11.08 -0.82 -39.59
CA VAL A 614 -10.47 0.28 -38.85
C VAL A 614 -11.23 1.56 -39.18
N ASN A 615 -11.80 2.20 -38.16
CA ASN A 615 -12.48 3.48 -38.34
C ASN A 615 -11.47 4.53 -38.84
N LEU A 616 -11.84 5.21 -39.93
CA LEU A 616 -11.09 6.36 -40.46
C LEU A 616 -11.37 7.58 -39.56
N LEU A 617 -10.34 8.39 -39.31
CA LEU A 617 -10.45 9.63 -38.54
C LEU A 617 -11.48 10.56 -39.22
N GLY A 618 -12.39 11.17 -38.44
CA GLY A 618 -13.42 12.09 -38.95
C GLY A 618 -14.87 11.57 -38.94
N LYS A 619 -15.10 10.26 -38.74
CA LYS A 619 -16.48 9.74 -38.61
C LYS A 619 -17.13 10.11 -37.27
N PRO A 620 -18.42 10.51 -37.24
CA PRO A 620 -19.12 10.79 -36.00
C PRO A 620 -19.20 9.55 -35.10
N GLN A 621 -19.10 9.78 -33.78
CA GLN A 621 -19.38 8.79 -32.75
C GLN A 621 -20.74 8.12 -33.04
N GLY A 622 -20.75 6.79 -33.23
CA GLY A 622 -21.96 6.00 -33.48
C GLY A 622 -22.01 5.24 -34.80
N THR A 623 -21.04 5.42 -35.71
CA THR A 623 -20.93 4.67 -36.98
C THR A 623 -20.20 3.33 -36.84
N LYS A 624 -20.36 2.65 -35.71
CA LYS A 624 -19.66 1.39 -35.40
C LYS A 624 -20.30 0.24 -36.18
N THR A 625 -19.54 -0.44 -37.03
CA THR A 625 -19.99 -1.69 -37.65
C THR A 625 -20.05 -2.76 -36.57
N ALA A 626 -21.24 -3.34 -36.35
CA ALA A 626 -21.44 -4.39 -35.37
C ALA A 626 -20.51 -5.59 -35.62
N ASN A 627 -20.00 -6.17 -34.53
CA ASN A 627 -19.16 -7.36 -34.62
C ASN A 627 -19.98 -8.61 -34.97
N ALA A 628 -19.63 -9.27 -36.07
CA ALA A 628 -20.21 -10.54 -36.47
C ALA A 628 -19.35 -11.76 -36.05
N TYR A 629 -18.22 -11.52 -35.37
CA TYR A 629 -17.24 -12.56 -35.05
C TYR A 629 -17.23 -12.87 -33.56
N THR A 630 -17.04 -14.14 -33.23
CA THR A 630 -16.52 -14.54 -31.91
C THR A 630 -14.99 -14.45 -31.96
N PRO A 631 -14.28 -14.42 -30.81
CA PRO A 631 -12.83 -14.47 -30.80
C PRO A 631 -12.27 -15.63 -31.64
N VAL A 632 -12.88 -16.82 -31.54
CA VAL A 632 -12.48 -18.00 -32.32
C VAL A 632 -12.72 -17.82 -33.82
N SER A 633 -13.89 -17.33 -34.24
CA SER A 633 -14.17 -17.16 -35.68
C SER A 633 -13.38 -16.03 -36.31
N PHE A 634 -13.07 -14.98 -35.55
CA PHE A 634 -12.14 -13.93 -35.95
C PHE A 634 -10.75 -14.51 -36.25
N LEU A 635 -10.18 -15.29 -35.33
CA LEU A 635 -8.84 -15.87 -35.51
C LEU A 635 -8.79 -16.90 -36.63
N LYS A 636 -9.82 -17.74 -36.77
CA LYS A 636 -9.93 -18.64 -37.92
C LYS A 636 -9.95 -17.89 -39.25
N LYS A 637 -10.62 -16.73 -39.30
CA LYS A 637 -10.60 -15.87 -40.48
C LYS A 637 -9.22 -15.24 -40.71
N MET A 638 -8.51 -14.81 -39.66
CA MET A 638 -7.11 -14.35 -39.80
C MET A 638 -6.24 -15.43 -40.46
N VAL A 639 -6.30 -16.67 -39.98
CA VAL A 639 -5.55 -17.81 -40.55
C VAL A 639 -5.94 -18.10 -42.00
N ASP A 640 -7.24 -18.09 -42.31
CA ASP A 640 -7.73 -18.29 -43.68
C ASP A 640 -7.24 -17.19 -44.64
N LEU A 641 -7.29 -15.93 -44.19
CA LEU A 641 -6.75 -14.80 -44.96
C LEU A 641 -5.24 -14.94 -45.19
N GLU A 642 -4.46 -15.34 -44.18
CA GLU A 642 -3.02 -15.56 -44.33
C GLU A 642 -2.71 -16.67 -45.32
N SER A 643 -3.48 -17.76 -45.29
CA SER A 643 -3.33 -18.88 -46.23
C SER A 643 -3.62 -18.44 -47.66
N LYS A 644 -4.76 -17.78 -47.89
CA LYS A 644 -5.18 -17.30 -49.22
C LYS A 644 -4.25 -16.23 -49.78
N ALA A 645 -3.77 -15.31 -48.94
CA ALA A 645 -2.88 -14.23 -49.36
C ALA A 645 -1.52 -14.73 -49.86
N LYS A 646 -1.07 -15.92 -49.42
CA LYS A 646 0.16 -16.56 -49.91
C LYS A 646 0.04 -17.08 -51.35
N THR A 647 -1.16 -17.41 -51.81
CA THR A 647 -1.39 -17.99 -53.14
C THR A 647 -2.05 -17.02 -54.14
N ALA A 648 -2.72 -15.98 -53.64
CA ALA A 648 -3.35 -14.96 -54.46
C ALA A 648 -2.32 -14.03 -55.13
N SER A 649 -2.75 -13.24 -56.12
CA SER A 649 -1.92 -12.22 -56.76
C SER A 649 -2.72 -10.97 -57.14
N GLY A 650 -2.02 -9.87 -57.44
CA GLY A 650 -2.66 -8.61 -57.85
C GLY A 650 -3.61 -8.05 -56.79
N ASP A 651 -4.74 -7.49 -57.22
CA ASP A 651 -5.70 -6.83 -56.34
C ASP A 651 -6.39 -7.77 -55.35
N GLU A 652 -6.51 -9.07 -55.67
CA GLU A 652 -7.05 -10.06 -54.73
C GLU A 652 -6.10 -10.25 -53.54
N ALA A 653 -4.80 -10.46 -53.81
CA ALA A 653 -3.79 -10.52 -52.75
C ALA A 653 -3.75 -9.20 -51.96
N ALA A 654 -3.88 -8.07 -52.64
CA ALA A 654 -3.88 -6.77 -51.99
C ALA A 654 -5.05 -6.60 -51.01
N ASP A 655 -6.26 -7.01 -51.39
CA ASP A 655 -7.43 -6.95 -50.50
C ASP A 655 -7.29 -7.90 -49.30
N LEU A 656 -6.80 -9.13 -49.53
CA LEU A 656 -6.54 -10.10 -48.45
C LEU A 656 -5.52 -9.56 -47.44
N TYR A 657 -4.39 -9.03 -47.91
CA TYR A 657 -3.39 -8.39 -47.04
C TYR A 657 -3.93 -7.13 -46.36
N TYR A 658 -4.78 -6.36 -47.02
CA TYR A 658 -5.42 -5.20 -46.42
C TYR A 658 -6.34 -5.62 -45.25
N GLN A 659 -7.15 -6.67 -45.43
CA GLN A 659 -7.98 -7.23 -44.36
C GLN A 659 -7.13 -7.77 -43.19
N LEU A 660 -6.03 -8.48 -43.48
CA LEU A 660 -5.07 -8.93 -42.46
C LEU A 660 -4.49 -7.75 -41.67
N GLY A 661 -4.08 -6.69 -42.36
CA GLY A 661 -3.58 -5.47 -41.74
C GLY A 661 -4.62 -4.83 -40.83
N CYS A 662 -5.89 -4.78 -41.23
CA CYS A 662 -6.97 -4.27 -40.39
C CYS A 662 -7.18 -5.13 -39.13
N GLY A 663 -7.19 -6.46 -39.28
CA GLY A 663 -7.30 -7.40 -38.16
C GLY A 663 -6.16 -7.23 -37.16
N ALA A 664 -4.91 -7.23 -37.65
CA ALA A 664 -3.73 -7.02 -36.82
C ALA A 664 -3.70 -5.62 -36.19
N PHE A 665 -4.16 -4.58 -36.91
CA PHE A 665 -4.25 -3.22 -36.35
C PHE A 665 -5.20 -3.20 -35.16
N ASN A 666 -6.36 -3.85 -35.28
CA ASN A 666 -7.39 -3.83 -34.26
C ASN A 666 -7.04 -4.65 -33.01
N LEU A 667 -6.03 -5.54 -33.08
CA LEU A 667 -5.48 -6.24 -31.92
C LEU A 667 -4.55 -5.36 -31.05
N SER A 668 -4.15 -4.17 -31.53
CA SER A 668 -3.24 -3.28 -30.81
C SER A 668 -3.96 -2.38 -29.80
N TRP A 669 -3.19 -1.63 -29.00
CA TRP A 669 -3.70 -0.61 -28.06
C TRP A 669 -4.61 0.43 -28.74
N PHE A 670 -4.39 0.69 -30.03
CA PHE A 670 -5.16 1.66 -30.83
C PHE A 670 -6.41 1.06 -31.48
N GLY A 671 -6.58 -0.25 -31.33
CA GLY A 671 -7.57 -1.08 -31.99
C GLY A 671 -8.83 -1.31 -31.18
N ASN A 672 -9.86 -1.85 -31.83
CA ASN A 672 -11.15 -2.18 -31.19
C ASN A 672 -11.25 -3.64 -30.70
N ALA A 673 -10.18 -4.43 -30.82
CA ALA A 673 -10.10 -5.83 -30.42
C ALA A 673 -8.93 -6.11 -29.46
N TRP A 674 -8.41 -5.06 -28.80
CA TRP A 674 -7.28 -5.12 -27.87
C TRP A 674 -7.45 -6.17 -26.75
N LEU A 675 -8.70 -6.44 -26.33
CA LEU A 675 -9.03 -7.39 -25.25
C LEU A 675 -8.65 -8.84 -25.59
N LEU A 676 -8.51 -9.14 -26.89
CA LEU A 676 -8.01 -10.43 -27.35
C LEU A 676 -6.50 -10.57 -27.12
N VAL A 677 -5.77 -9.49 -26.89
CA VAL A 677 -4.33 -9.52 -26.58
C VAL A 677 -4.09 -9.24 -25.11
N ARG A 678 -4.78 -8.29 -24.47
CA ARG A 678 -4.54 -7.94 -23.06
C ARG A 678 -5.79 -8.05 -22.20
N ALA A 679 -5.58 -8.29 -20.91
CA ALA A 679 -6.66 -8.32 -19.91
C ALA A 679 -7.15 -6.92 -19.52
N ARG A 680 -6.29 -5.91 -19.65
CA ARG A 680 -6.56 -4.51 -19.32
C ARG A 680 -6.15 -3.58 -20.45
N TRP A 681 -6.76 -2.40 -20.45
CA TRP A 681 -6.42 -1.27 -21.32
C TRP A 681 -6.48 0.02 -20.51
N SER A 682 -5.48 0.88 -20.63
CA SER A 682 -5.50 2.21 -20.03
C SER A 682 -4.98 3.28 -20.97
N GLY A 683 -5.57 4.48 -20.86
CA GLY A 683 -5.08 5.69 -21.50
C GLY A 683 -3.66 6.08 -21.07
N ALA A 684 -3.23 5.62 -19.89
CA ALA A 684 -1.91 5.85 -19.32
C ALA A 684 -0.86 4.81 -19.74
N GLU A 685 -1.19 3.85 -20.61
CA GLU A 685 -0.21 2.91 -21.15
C GLU A 685 0.67 3.52 -22.26
N PRO A 686 1.94 3.08 -22.39
CA PRO A 686 2.61 2.07 -21.56
C PRO A 686 2.96 2.61 -20.16
N VAL A 687 2.82 1.77 -19.13
CA VAL A 687 3.09 2.12 -17.74
C VAL A 687 4.61 2.13 -17.49
N LEU A 688 5.25 3.26 -17.80
CA LEU A 688 6.71 3.39 -17.75
C LEU A 688 7.26 3.93 -16.42
N TYR A 689 6.41 4.55 -15.58
CA TYR A 689 6.84 5.17 -14.33
C TYR A 689 7.42 4.18 -13.31
N GLN A 690 7.03 2.90 -13.39
CA GLN A 690 7.56 1.84 -12.53
C GLN A 690 9.08 1.67 -12.66
N TYR A 691 9.63 1.98 -13.84
CA TYR A 691 11.07 1.90 -14.12
C TYR A 691 11.82 3.18 -13.71
N THR A 692 11.12 4.28 -13.42
CA THR A 692 11.73 5.56 -13.05
C THR A 692 11.60 5.86 -11.56
N TYR A 693 10.46 5.54 -10.94
CA TYR A 693 10.17 5.83 -9.53
C TYR A 693 10.88 4.86 -8.57
N ARG A 694 10.91 3.56 -8.89
CA ARG A 694 11.55 2.53 -8.03
C ARG A 694 13.08 2.48 -8.13
N GLN A 695 13.72 3.47 -8.76
CA GLN A 695 15.17 3.51 -9.00
C GLN A 695 15.75 2.18 -9.54
N VAL A 696 14.99 1.51 -10.43
CA VAL A 696 15.40 0.24 -11.03
C VAL A 696 16.77 0.41 -11.68
N GLN A 697 17.70 -0.50 -11.41
CA GLN A 697 19.06 -0.43 -11.92
C GLN A 697 19.08 -0.29 -13.45
N GLN A 698 20.00 0.53 -13.96
CA GLN A 698 20.10 0.93 -15.38
C GLN A 698 19.95 -0.25 -16.38
N PRO A 699 20.60 -1.42 -16.21
CA PRO A 699 20.48 -2.51 -17.19
C PRO A 699 19.09 -3.13 -17.28
N GLN A 700 18.36 -3.18 -16.16
CA GLN A 700 17.01 -3.75 -16.11
C GLN A 700 15.97 -2.78 -16.69
N ARG A 701 16.13 -1.48 -16.40
CA ARG A 701 15.32 -0.41 -16.97
C ARG A 701 15.42 -0.38 -18.51
N ASP A 702 16.64 -0.40 -19.04
CA ASP A 702 16.85 -0.38 -20.49
C ASP A 702 16.28 -1.62 -21.18
N ARG A 703 16.37 -2.79 -20.53
CA ARG A 703 15.73 -4.01 -21.02
C ARG A 703 14.20 -3.86 -21.04
N GLY A 704 13.59 -3.33 -19.97
CA GLY A 704 12.15 -3.09 -19.91
C GLY A 704 11.66 -2.14 -21.00
N PHE A 705 12.36 -1.02 -21.20
CA PHE A 705 12.06 -0.06 -22.27
C PHE A 705 12.19 -0.66 -23.66
N ARG A 706 13.22 -1.49 -23.90
CA ARG A 706 13.38 -2.19 -25.17
C ARG A 706 12.21 -3.13 -25.45
N LEU A 707 11.83 -3.96 -24.47
CA LEU A 707 10.72 -4.89 -24.61
C LEU A 707 9.41 -4.16 -24.96
N ILE A 708 9.11 -3.04 -24.28
CA ILE A 708 7.92 -2.24 -24.58
C ILE A 708 7.99 -1.63 -25.98
N GLY A 709 9.15 -1.13 -26.39
CA GLY A 709 9.36 -0.55 -27.72
C GLY A 709 9.30 -1.56 -28.86
N GLU A 710 9.40 -2.86 -28.57
CA GLU A 710 9.33 -3.96 -29.55
C GLU A 710 7.94 -4.65 -29.57
N GLN A 711 7.05 -4.32 -28.64
CA GLN A 711 5.72 -4.93 -28.57
C GLN A 711 4.81 -4.46 -29.70
N ASP A 712 4.31 -5.41 -30.49
CA ASP A 712 3.38 -5.12 -31.60
C ASP A 712 2.08 -4.46 -31.13
N TYR A 713 1.65 -4.77 -29.90
CA TYR A 713 0.52 -4.13 -29.24
C TYR A 713 0.62 -2.61 -29.18
N TYR A 714 1.83 -2.04 -29.06
CA TYR A 714 2.04 -0.60 -29.03
C TYR A 714 2.56 -0.04 -30.36
N THR A 715 3.22 -0.86 -31.19
CA THR A 715 3.90 -0.37 -32.40
C THR A 715 3.17 -0.64 -33.71
N ASN A 716 2.22 -1.58 -33.75
CA ASN A 716 1.54 -2.00 -34.97
C ASN A 716 2.50 -2.47 -36.10
N ALA A 717 3.64 -3.04 -35.76
CA ALA A 717 4.64 -3.54 -36.70
C ALA A 717 4.08 -4.63 -37.64
N THR A 718 3.33 -5.60 -37.12
CA THR A 718 2.72 -6.68 -37.92
C THR A 718 1.66 -6.13 -38.87
N ALA A 719 0.79 -5.26 -38.36
CA ALA A 719 -0.23 -4.59 -39.16
C ALA A 719 0.40 -3.78 -40.31
N LYS A 720 1.47 -3.02 -40.02
CA LYS A 720 2.24 -2.29 -41.02
C LYS A 720 2.77 -3.22 -42.11
N SER A 721 3.37 -4.35 -41.74
CA SER A 721 3.90 -5.32 -42.71
C SER A 721 2.81 -5.84 -43.65
N PHE A 722 1.61 -6.12 -43.14
CA PHE A 722 0.49 -6.53 -44.00
C PHE A 722 0.03 -5.40 -44.92
N PHE A 723 -0.07 -4.16 -44.45
CA PHE A 723 -0.42 -3.03 -45.32
C PHE A 723 0.64 -2.75 -46.39
N GLU A 724 1.93 -2.95 -46.09
CA GLU A 724 3.00 -2.84 -47.08
C GLU A 724 2.91 -3.94 -48.14
N LYS A 725 2.60 -5.18 -47.75
CA LYS A 725 2.32 -6.29 -48.69
C LYS A 725 1.09 -5.99 -49.54
N ALA A 726 0.02 -5.44 -48.95
CA ALA A 726 -1.18 -5.04 -49.68
C ALA A 726 -0.85 -3.97 -50.74
N MET A 727 -0.10 -2.94 -50.34
CA MET A 727 0.34 -1.88 -51.23
C MET A 727 1.25 -2.39 -52.36
N ALA A 728 2.12 -3.37 -52.08
CA ALA A 728 3.00 -3.96 -53.08
C ALA A 728 2.26 -4.85 -54.10
N ALA A 729 1.20 -5.54 -53.69
CA ALA A 729 0.41 -6.40 -54.55
C ALA A 729 -0.64 -5.64 -55.40
N ALA A 730 -1.10 -4.48 -54.92
CA ALA A 730 -2.19 -3.72 -55.53
C ALA A 730 -1.85 -3.22 -56.94
N LYS A 731 -2.71 -3.54 -57.90
CA LYS A 731 -2.75 -2.93 -59.24
C LYS A 731 -3.68 -1.71 -59.25
N ASN A 732 -4.71 -1.72 -58.40
CA ASN A 732 -5.61 -0.59 -58.20
C ASN A 732 -4.94 0.49 -57.33
N PRO A 733 -4.70 1.70 -57.88
CA PRO A 733 -4.04 2.78 -57.14
C PRO A 733 -4.84 3.27 -55.93
N GLU A 734 -6.18 3.15 -55.92
CA GLU A 734 -7.01 3.52 -54.76
C GLU A 734 -6.77 2.57 -53.58
N LEU A 735 -6.68 1.26 -53.85
CA LEU A 735 -6.38 0.27 -52.83
C LEU A 735 -4.95 0.44 -52.30
N ALA A 736 -4.00 0.68 -53.19
CA ALA A 736 -2.61 0.98 -52.82
C ALA A 736 -2.50 2.24 -51.94
N ALA A 737 -3.24 3.31 -52.27
CA ALA A 737 -3.30 4.53 -51.47
C ALA A 737 -3.91 4.29 -50.09
N LYS A 738 -5.01 3.53 -50.02
CA LYS A 738 -5.67 3.14 -48.78
C LYS A 738 -4.74 2.33 -47.86
N ALA A 739 -4.03 1.36 -48.43
CA ALA A 739 -3.04 0.56 -47.71
C ALA A 739 -1.85 1.43 -47.23
N CYS A 740 -1.34 2.33 -48.07
CA CYS A 740 -0.27 3.27 -47.72
C CYS A 740 -0.66 4.18 -46.54
N PHE A 741 -1.91 4.65 -46.49
CA PHE A 741 -2.40 5.44 -45.36
C PHE A 741 -2.50 4.62 -44.08
N MET A 742 -2.92 3.36 -44.16
CA MET A 742 -2.95 2.49 -43.00
C MET A 742 -1.54 2.16 -42.48
N ALA A 743 -0.57 1.96 -43.36
CA ALA A 743 0.85 1.83 -42.98
C ALA A 743 1.36 3.12 -42.29
N ALA A 744 0.97 4.30 -42.76
CA ALA A 744 1.30 5.57 -42.12
C ALA A 744 0.69 5.72 -40.72
N ARG A 745 -0.52 5.22 -40.48
CA ARG A 745 -1.10 5.18 -39.13
C ARG A 745 -0.30 4.29 -38.19
N CYS A 746 0.18 3.15 -38.68
CA CYS A 746 1.06 2.27 -37.89
C CYS A 746 2.38 2.99 -37.53
N GLU A 747 2.98 3.73 -38.47
CA GLU A 747 4.16 4.56 -38.19
C GLU A 747 3.89 5.63 -37.13
N GLN A 748 2.73 6.28 -37.17
CA GLN A 748 2.33 7.27 -36.16
C GLN A 748 2.18 6.62 -34.77
N ASN A 749 1.59 5.43 -34.70
CA ASN A 749 1.42 4.69 -33.46
C ASN A 749 2.78 4.30 -32.85
N ALA A 750 3.68 3.73 -33.67
CA ALA A 750 5.04 3.40 -33.25
C ALA A 750 5.83 4.64 -32.79
N PHE A 751 5.65 5.79 -33.46
CA PHE A 751 6.25 7.04 -33.03
C PHE A 751 5.76 7.50 -31.66
N ARG A 752 4.45 7.41 -31.37
CA ARG A 752 3.90 7.75 -30.05
C ARG A 752 4.58 6.94 -28.96
N THR A 753 4.68 5.62 -29.12
CA THR A 753 5.37 4.75 -28.15
C THR A 753 6.83 5.12 -27.99
N ARG A 754 7.53 5.43 -29.09
CA ARG A 754 8.91 5.90 -29.04
C ARG A 754 9.05 7.22 -28.27
N GLN A 755 8.14 8.17 -28.47
CA GLN A 755 8.14 9.44 -27.78
C GLN A 755 7.95 9.26 -26.26
N GLU A 756 7.01 8.43 -25.83
CA GLU A 756 6.80 8.12 -24.40
C GLU A 756 8.03 7.47 -23.76
N LEU A 757 8.70 6.55 -24.47
CA LEU A 757 9.95 5.94 -24.00
C LEU A 757 11.07 6.98 -23.85
N GLU A 758 11.19 7.94 -24.77
CA GLU A 758 12.18 9.02 -24.66
C GLU A 758 11.89 9.98 -23.50
N TYR A 759 10.61 10.22 -23.21
CA TYR A 759 10.16 10.97 -22.05
C TYR A 759 10.50 10.25 -20.74
N ALA A 760 10.20 8.95 -20.66
CA ALA A 760 10.50 8.12 -19.50
C ALA A 760 12.02 7.94 -19.27
N LYS A 761 12.84 7.81 -20.32
CA LYS A 761 14.32 7.78 -20.23
C LYS A 761 14.89 9.02 -19.55
N ARG A 762 14.24 10.17 -19.72
CA ARG A 762 14.60 11.46 -19.12
C ARG A 762 13.91 11.70 -17.77
N ASN A 763 13.35 10.67 -17.15
CA ASN A 763 12.64 10.74 -15.86
C ASN A 763 11.53 11.80 -15.87
N TYR A 764 10.84 11.95 -17.01
CA TYR A 764 9.74 12.93 -17.16
C TYR A 764 10.18 14.39 -16.90
N THR A 765 11.49 14.67 -16.96
CA THR A 765 12.08 15.98 -16.72
C THR A 765 12.75 16.47 -18.00
N ILE A 766 12.06 17.34 -18.75
CA ILE A 766 12.54 17.85 -20.05
C ILE A 766 12.35 19.36 -20.18
N ASP A 767 13.15 19.99 -21.03
CA ASP A 767 12.79 21.28 -21.65
C ASP A 767 11.89 20.98 -22.87
N PRO A 768 10.63 21.49 -22.91
CA PRO A 768 9.70 21.21 -24.00
C PRO A 768 10.25 21.57 -25.39
N LYS A 769 10.94 22.70 -25.56
CA LYS A 769 11.32 23.19 -26.90
C LYS A 769 12.37 22.32 -27.59
N PRO A 770 13.51 21.98 -26.94
CA PRO A 770 14.50 21.07 -27.52
C PRO A 770 13.90 19.67 -27.75
N PHE A 771 13.14 19.16 -26.78
CA PHE A 771 12.52 17.84 -26.90
C PHE A 771 11.55 17.76 -28.08
N ASP A 772 10.66 18.75 -28.25
CA ASP A 772 9.72 18.77 -29.36
C ASP A 772 10.44 18.83 -30.72
N THR A 773 11.57 19.54 -30.79
CA THR A 773 12.39 19.63 -32.01
C THR A 773 13.09 18.31 -32.32
N GLU A 774 13.63 17.64 -31.30
CA GLU A 774 14.19 16.29 -31.39
C GLU A 774 13.13 15.30 -31.88
N MET A 775 11.95 15.29 -31.26
CA MET A 775 10.85 14.39 -31.59
C MET A 775 10.27 14.64 -32.99
N LYS A 776 10.15 15.91 -33.42
CA LYS A 776 9.79 16.26 -34.81
C LYS A 776 10.80 15.71 -35.82
N THR A 777 12.09 15.82 -35.51
CA THR A 777 13.18 15.31 -36.36
C THR A 777 13.12 13.78 -36.45
N LEU A 778 12.98 13.12 -35.31
CA LEU A 778 12.84 11.67 -35.22
C LEU A 778 11.63 11.16 -36.02
N ARG A 779 10.47 11.82 -35.88
CA ARG A 779 9.26 11.49 -36.64
C ARG A 779 9.50 11.56 -38.15
N ARG A 780 10.12 12.64 -38.63
CA ARG A 780 10.40 12.86 -40.06
C ARG A 780 11.42 11.85 -40.61
N GLN A 781 12.40 11.44 -39.82
CA GLN A 781 13.45 10.53 -40.26
C GLN A 781 13.01 9.06 -40.24
N GLN A 782 12.21 8.63 -39.25
CA GLN A 782 11.94 7.21 -39.01
C GLN A 782 10.46 6.81 -39.14
N TYR A 783 9.52 7.75 -39.10
CA TYR A 783 8.08 7.47 -38.94
C TYR A 783 7.17 8.27 -39.90
N SER A 784 7.69 8.73 -41.04
CA SER A 784 6.87 9.43 -42.04
C SER A 784 7.01 8.89 -43.47
N ALA A 785 7.69 7.77 -43.66
CA ALA A 785 7.95 7.21 -44.98
C ALA A 785 6.64 6.92 -45.75
N SER A 786 5.65 6.36 -45.06
CA SER A 786 4.35 6.04 -45.66
C SER A 786 3.51 7.29 -45.94
N LEU A 787 3.57 8.33 -45.09
CA LEU A 787 2.93 9.62 -45.36
C LEU A 787 3.56 10.34 -46.56
N THR A 788 4.89 10.34 -46.65
CA THR A 788 5.63 10.88 -47.80
C THR A 788 5.26 10.14 -49.07
N ARG A 789 5.16 8.80 -49.03
CA ARG A 789 4.77 7.99 -50.18
C ARG A 789 3.32 8.27 -50.59
N LEU A 790 2.39 8.37 -49.63
CA LEU A 790 1.00 8.74 -49.90
C LEU A 790 0.88 10.08 -50.62
N ALA A 791 1.65 11.08 -50.17
CA ALA A 791 1.66 12.42 -50.75
C ALA A 791 2.28 12.45 -52.15
N LYS A 792 3.35 11.71 -52.40
CA LYS A 792 4.11 11.79 -53.67
C LYS A 792 3.59 10.84 -54.75
N VAL A 793 3.24 9.62 -54.37
CA VAL A 793 2.93 8.54 -55.34
C VAL A 793 1.44 8.46 -55.64
N TYR A 794 0.59 8.75 -54.65
CA TYR A 794 -0.86 8.53 -54.76
C TYR A 794 -1.69 9.82 -54.78
N ALA A 795 -1.07 10.97 -55.09
CA ALA A 795 -1.70 12.29 -55.10
C ALA A 795 -2.96 12.38 -55.99
N GLN A 796 -3.02 11.58 -57.06
CA GLN A 796 -4.13 11.60 -58.02
C GLN A 796 -5.35 10.78 -57.57
N THR A 797 -5.20 9.94 -56.54
CA THR A 797 -6.27 9.06 -56.06
C THR A 797 -7.38 9.85 -55.39
N ARG A 798 -8.62 9.36 -55.50
CA ARG A 798 -9.77 9.89 -54.76
C ARG A 798 -9.53 9.76 -53.26
N PHE A 799 -9.00 8.62 -52.82
CA PHE A 799 -8.70 8.38 -51.42
C PHE A 799 -7.75 9.43 -50.84
N HIS A 800 -6.68 9.79 -51.55
CA HIS A 800 -5.77 10.85 -51.11
C HIS A 800 -6.50 12.20 -50.91
N LYS A 801 -7.33 12.60 -51.89
CA LYS A 801 -8.11 13.85 -51.81
C LYS A 801 -9.10 13.86 -50.64
N GLU A 802 -9.66 12.70 -50.31
CA GLU A 802 -10.53 12.53 -49.15
C GLU A 802 -9.74 12.67 -47.83
N MET A 803 -8.57 12.03 -47.73
CA MET A 803 -7.75 12.11 -46.51
C MET A 803 -7.23 13.53 -46.21
N ILE A 804 -7.01 14.38 -47.21
CA ILE A 804 -6.70 15.80 -46.98
C ILE A 804 -7.82 16.51 -46.22
N ARG A 805 -9.08 16.13 -46.48
CA ARG A 805 -10.27 16.75 -45.86
C ARG A 805 -10.56 16.16 -44.48
N GLU A 806 -10.43 14.84 -44.34
CA GLU A 806 -10.90 14.11 -43.16
C GLU A 806 -9.81 13.92 -42.08
N CYS A 807 -8.52 14.04 -42.42
CA CYS A 807 -7.41 13.77 -41.50
C CYS A 807 -6.57 15.02 -41.23
N ALA A 808 -6.83 15.69 -40.10
CA ALA A 808 -6.08 16.87 -39.67
C ALA A 808 -4.56 16.63 -39.59
N THR A 809 -4.13 15.49 -39.04
CA THR A 809 -2.70 15.13 -38.97
C THR A 809 -2.06 15.04 -40.36
N TYR A 810 -2.79 14.51 -41.36
CA TYR A 810 -2.25 14.41 -42.71
C TYR A 810 -2.21 15.78 -43.41
N SER A 811 -3.24 16.60 -43.21
CA SER A 811 -3.26 17.98 -43.67
C SER A 811 -2.09 18.80 -43.11
N ASP A 812 -1.81 18.67 -41.80
CA ASP A 812 -0.68 19.32 -41.15
C ASP A 812 0.67 18.83 -41.68
N PHE A 813 0.81 17.52 -41.94
CA PHE A 813 2.00 16.95 -42.57
C PHE A 813 2.27 17.57 -43.95
N LEU A 814 1.24 17.72 -44.78
CA LEU A 814 1.36 18.38 -46.10
C LEU A 814 1.70 19.87 -45.98
N ALA A 815 1.25 20.53 -44.91
CA ALA A 815 1.57 21.92 -44.59
C ALA A 815 2.97 22.09 -43.94
N GLY A 816 3.71 21.01 -43.69
CA GLY A 816 5.05 21.05 -43.08
C GLY A 816 5.08 21.39 -41.59
N LYS A 817 3.94 21.28 -40.90
CA LYS A 817 3.78 21.66 -39.49
C LYS A 817 4.33 20.63 -38.49
#